data_AF-A0AAY4DFW4-F1
#
_entry.id   AF-A0AAY4DFW4-F1
#
_cell.length_a   1.000
_cell.length_b   1.000
_cell.length_c   1.000
_cell.angle_alpha   90.00
_cell.angle_beta   90.00
_cell.angle_gamma   90.00
#
_symmetry.space_group_name_H-M   'P 1'
#
loop_
_entity.id
_entity.type
_entity.pdbx_description
1 polymer ?
#
loop_
_entity_poly.entity_id
_entity_poly.type
_entity_poly.pdbx_seq_one_letter_code
_entity_poly.pdbx_strand_id
1 'polypeptide(L)'
;HHIHHNVFTGDPRKFDPTFKGPIHNRGCTDILCCILFVLALLGYFAVGILAWSHGDPRKVIYPTDSSGQFCGLFLGKLEWENKTLLFYFNILKCASPLTLLEFQCPTTQVRAPPNPHVKRHTSSAELPLKSSHDQNNVSRRCLPNLGTKPGGVIVVGENSDCQAMCFFCRKSNIAVEARQVAMRIFEDYTQSWHWILLGLFIAMVISLIFIVLLRYLAGIMVWVMMIMVILVIGYGIFHCYMQYAHLKGTPGGNVTLRDLGLQTDFSIYLQIQQTWLAFIIILSIVEVVIIILLIFLRKRILIAIALIKEASRAIGHVMSSLFYPLLTFALLALVIAYWAVTAVFLSTSNEQIYKVFNTTQCNYSMEVCNPKTFQNSSIIEVCPDAECRFAFYGGETSYHKYLILLQFYNLFLFFWCVNFVTALGQVTLAGAFASYYWAFKKPDDIPAFPICSSLGRALRYHTGSLAFGSLILAIVQIIRVILEYLDQKLKGAQNKCARFLLSCLKCCFWCLEKCIKFINRNAYIMVAIYGKNFCTSARDAFFLLMRNILRVAVLDKVTDFLLFLGKLLIVGIVGICSFFFFSGRIQKISNDINLNYYWVPILTIVIGSYLIAHGFFSVYAMCVDTLFLCFLEDVERNDGSSERPYLMSESLLGILNKKNEGSK
;
A
#
# COMPACT_ATOMS: atom_id res chain seq x y z
N HIS A 1 -12.66 -13.77 46.44
CA HIS A 1 -11.93 -13.10 45.34
C HIS A 1 -11.24 -14.05 44.33
N HIS A 2 -11.04 -15.35 44.61
CA HIS A 2 -10.35 -16.28 43.70
C HIS A 2 -11.21 -16.95 42.61
N ILE A 3 -12.54 -16.86 42.66
CA ILE A 3 -13.42 -17.66 41.76
C ILE A 3 -13.75 -16.92 40.45
N HIS A 4 -13.72 -15.57 40.43
CA HIS A 4 -14.06 -14.80 39.22
C HIS A 4 -12.90 -14.62 38.22
N HIS A 5 -11.65 -14.93 38.59
CA HIS A 5 -10.50 -14.77 37.68
C HIS A 5 -10.35 -15.93 36.67
N ASN A 6 -10.87 -17.13 36.96
CA ASN A 6 -10.66 -18.31 36.12
C ASN A 6 -11.49 -18.32 34.83
N VAL A 7 -12.65 -17.64 34.81
CA VAL A 7 -13.53 -17.63 33.62
C VAL A 7 -12.88 -16.93 32.42
N PHE A 8 -12.08 -15.88 32.67
CA PHE A 8 -11.41 -15.11 31.61
C PHE A 8 -10.01 -15.62 31.26
N THR A 9 -9.47 -16.58 32.01
CA THR A 9 -8.08 -17.01 31.86
C THR A 9 -7.94 -18.48 31.49
N GLY A 10 -8.92 -19.36 31.73
CA GLY A 10 -8.80 -20.81 31.47
C GLY A 10 -7.70 -21.50 32.29
N ASP A 11 -7.58 -22.82 32.18
CA ASP A 11 -6.63 -23.60 33.01
C ASP A 11 -5.17 -23.59 32.47
N PRO A 12 -4.15 -23.51 33.36
CA PRO A 12 -2.74 -23.63 32.98
C PRO A 12 -2.45 -24.99 32.33
N ARG A 13 -1.49 -25.02 31.41
CA ARG A 13 -1.14 -26.26 30.72
C ARG A 13 -0.40 -27.22 31.64
N LYS A 14 -0.84 -28.48 31.64
CA LYS A 14 -0.22 -29.55 32.43
C LYS A 14 1.09 -30.01 31.79
N PHE A 15 2.03 -30.46 32.62
CA PHE A 15 3.25 -31.10 32.17
C PHE A 15 2.95 -32.35 31.34
N ASP A 16 3.65 -32.49 30.21
CA ASP A 16 3.58 -33.66 29.33
C ASP A 16 5.01 -34.10 28.98
N PRO A 17 5.49 -35.24 29.48
CA PRO A 17 6.86 -35.71 29.27
C PRO A 17 7.14 -36.12 27.81
N THR A 18 6.10 -36.32 26.99
CA THR A 18 6.25 -36.71 25.58
C THR A 18 6.32 -35.52 24.63
N PHE A 19 6.04 -34.30 25.13
CA PHE A 19 6.00 -33.11 24.31
C PHE A 19 7.41 -32.59 23.99
N LYS A 20 7.84 -32.80 22.75
CA LYS A 20 9.15 -32.36 22.21
C LYS A 20 9.01 -31.21 21.21
N GLY A 21 7.98 -30.38 21.36
CA GLY A 21 7.71 -29.26 20.48
C GLY A 21 6.67 -29.56 19.39
N PRO A 22 6.85 -29.06 18.15
CA PRO A 22 5.79 -29.13 17.15
C PRO A 22 5.38 -30.57 16.84
N ILE A 23 4.12 -30.92 17.14
CA ILE A 23 3.61 -32.29 17.04
C ILE A 23 3.75 -32.80 15.60
N HIS A 24 4.34 -33.98 15.37
CA HIS A 24 4.53 -34.51 14.02
C HIS A 24 3.29 -35.19 13.44
N ASN A 25 2.53 -35.93 14.26
CA ASN A 25 1.31 -36.61 13.82
C ASN A 25 0.14 -35.62 13.80
N ARG A 26 -0.37 -35.29 12.60
CA ARG A 26 -1.39 -34.25 12.40
C ARG A 26 -2.48 -34.70 11.44
N GLY A 27 -3.70 -34.22 11.69
CA GLY A 27 -4.81 -34.26 10.73
C GLY A 27 -4.97 -32.93 10.00
N CYS A 28 -5.69 -32.94 8.88
CA CYS A 28 -6.07 -31.71 8.18
C CYS A 28 -7.03 -30.88 9.02
N THR A 29 -6.78 -29.58 9.12
CA THR A 29 -7.56 -28.66 9.94
C THR A 29 -8.47 -27.76 9.09
N ASP A 30 -9.67 -27.48 9.60
CA ASP A 30 -10.67 -26.58 8.97
C ASP A 30 -10.93 -26.87 7.47
N ILE A 31 -11.17 -28.14 7.13
CA ILE A 31 -11.28 -28.66 5.75
C ILE A 31 -12.33 -27.89 4.92
N LEU A 32 -13.47 -27.54 5.51
CA LEU A 32 -14.54 -26.80 4.81
C LEU A 32 -14.05 -25.43 4.32
N CYS A 33 -13.27 -24.71 5.13
CA CYS A 33 -12.67 -23.44 4.73
C CYS A 33 -11.60 -23.62 3.65
N CYS A 34 -10.88 -24.74 3.67
CA CYS A 34 -9.94 -25.09 2.60
C CYS A 34 -10.68 -25.28 1.27
N ILE A 35 -11.77 -26.07 1.25
CA ILE A 35 -12.58 -26.29 0.04
C ILE A 35 -13.15 -24.96 -0.46
N LEU A 36 -13.71 -24.14 0.43
CA LEU A 36 -14.29 -22.85 0.07
C LEU A 36 -13.24 -21.91 -0.55
N PHE A 37 -12.03 -21.89 0.02
CA PHE A 37 -10.92 -21.09 -0.52
C PHE A 37 -10.47 -21.57 -1.90
N VAL A 38 -10.33 -22.88 -2.12
CA VAL A 38 -9.97 -23.43 -3.44
C VAL A 38 -11.04 -23.12 -4.48
N LEU A 39 -12.33 -23.29 -4.15
CA LEU A 39 -13.42 -22.93 -5.05
C LEU A 39 -13.43 -21.42 -5.36
N ALA A 40 -13.16 -20.57 -4.36
CA ALA A 40 -13.06 -19.13 -4.57
C ALA A 40 -11.87 -18.77 -5.49
N LEU A 41 -10.73 -19.46 -5.37
CA LEU A 41 -9.59 -19.26 -6.28
C LEU A 41 -9.92 -19.70 -7.71
N LEU A 42 -10.60 -20.83 -7.90
CA LEU A 42 -11.03 -21.28 -9.24
C LEU A 42 -11.99 -20.28 -9.88
N GLY A 43 -12.96 -19.76 -9.12
CA GLY A 43 -13.82 -18.67 -9.57
C GLY A 43 -13.03 -17.41 -9.92
N TYR A 44 -12.00 -17.08 -9.14
CA TYR A 44 -11.13 -15.94 -9.39
C TYR A 44 -10.34 -16.05 -10.70
N PHE A 45 -9.85 -17.25 -11.03
CA PHE A 45 -9.23 -17.53 -12.32
C PHE A 45 -10.22 -17.43 -13.47
N ALA A 46 -11.44 -17.93 -13.31
CA ALA A 46 -12.49 -17.78 -14.33
C ALA A 46 -12.83 -16.31 -14.61
N VAL A 47 -12.95 -15.48 -13.57
CA VAL A 47 -13.19 -14.03 -13.72
C VAL A 47 -12.03 -13.34 -14.44
N GLY A 48 -10.79 -13.73 -14.16
CA GLY A 48 -9.62 -13.22 -14.87
C GLY A 48 -9.68 -13.55 -16.36
N ILE A 49 -9.95 -14.80 -16.73
CA ILE A 49 -10.07 -15.23 -18.13
C ILE A 49 -11.18 -14.44 -18.85
N LEU A 50 -12.35 -14.29 -18.22
CA LEU A 50 -13.45 -13.50 -18.78
C LEU A 50 -13.05 -12.03 -18.98
N ALA A 51 -12.44 -11.40 -17.97
CA ALA A 51 -11.99 -10.02 -18.05
C ALA A 51 -10.95 -9.84 -19.18
N TRP A 52 -10.00 -10.75 -19.33
CA TRP A 52 -8.97 -10.66 -20.36
C TRP A 52 -9.50 -10.90 -21.77
N SER A 53 -10.56 -11.71 -21.91
CA SER A 53 -11.19 -11.95 -23.21
C SER A 53 -12.01 -10.78 -23.74
N HIS A 54 -12.61 -9.98 -22.86
CA HIS A 54 -13.50 -8.86 -23.22
C HIS A 54 -12.90 -7.47 -22.99
N GLY A 55 -11.91 -7.34 -22.11
CA GLY A 55 -11.27 -6.08 -21.77
C GLY A 55 -10.30 -5.59 -22.84
N ASP A 56 -10.26 -4.27 -23.05
CA ASP A 56 -9.27 -3.63 -23.92
C ASP A 56 -8.43 -2.63 -23.11
N PRO A 57 -7.19 -2.98 -22.71
CA PRO A 57 -6.37 -2.12 -21.86
C PRO A 57 -5.97 -0.81 -22.53
N ARG A 58 -6.09 -0.70 -23.87
CA ARG A 58 -5.80 0.54 -24.62
C ARG A 58 -6.71 1.68 -24.21
N LYS A 59 -7.92 1.39 -23.73
CA LYS A 59 -8.89 2.38 -23.21
C LYS A 59 -8.38 3.15 -21.98
N VAL A 60 -7.42 2.61 -21.24
CA VAL A 60 -6.78 3.31 -20.10
C VAL A 60 -5.58 4.14 -20.54
N ILE A 61 -4.84 3.66 -21.54
CA ILE A 61 -3.57 4.26 -21.97
C ILE A 61 -3.82 5.45 -22.90
N TYR A 62 -4.80 5.33 -23.79
CA TYR A 62 -5.07 6.32 -24.83
C TYR A 62 -6.41 7.02 -24.60
N PRO A 63 -6.44 8.37 -24.61
CA PRO A 63 -7.70 9.09 -24.56
C PRO A 63 -8.46 8.90 -25.88
N THR A 64 -9.78 8.83 -25.78
CA THR A 64 -10.67 8.71 -26.95
C THR A 64 -11.34 10.03 -27.30
N ASP A 65 -11.48 10.31 -28.60
CA ASP A 65 -12.19 11.49 -29.11
C ASP A 65 -13.72 11.37 -28.94
N SER A 66 -14.46 12.41 -29.35
CA SER A 66 -15.94 12.42 -29.35
C SER A 66 -16.58 11.35 -30.25
N SER A 67 -15.77 10.67 -31.06
CA SER A 67 -16.16 9.62 -32.00
C SER A 67 -15.78 8.21 -31.51
N GLY A 68 -15.12 8.10 -30.33
CA GLY A 68 -14.65 6.85 -29.76
C GLY A 68 -13.30 6.34 -30.32
N GLN A 69 -12.57 7.16 -31.07
CA GLN A 69 -11.27 6.82 -31.67
C GLN A 69 -10.11 7.20 -30.74
N PHE A 70 -9.06 6.36 -30.69
CA PHE A 70 -7.88 6.60 -29.86
C PHE A 70 -6.98 7.70 -30.47
N CYS A 71 -6.66 8.74 -29.67
CA CYS A 71 -5.69 9.76 -30.07
C CYS A 71 -4.24 9.26 -29.87
N GLY A 72 -3.36 9.48 -30.86
CA GLY A 72 -1.94 9.10 -30.78
C GLY A 72 -1.60 7.66 -31.19
N LEU A 73 -2.51 6.92 -31.84
CA LEU A 73 -2.30 5.54 -32.30
C LEU A 73 -2.46 5.44 -33.83
N PHE A 74 -1.47 4.84 -34.53
CA PHE A 74 -1.51 4.66 -35.98
C PHE A 74 -2.46 3.52 -36.39
N LEU A 75 -3.74 3.83 -36.59
CA LEU A 75 -4.77 2.94 -37.16
C LEU A 75 -5.13 3.36 -38.60
N GLY A 76 -4.13 3.66 -39.43
CA GLY A 76 -4.31 3.86 -40.88
C GLY A 76 -4.72 5.27 -41.36
N LYS A 77 -4.63 6.31 -40.51
CA LYS A 77 -4.75 7.73 -40.93
C LYS A 77 -3.59 8.56 -40.34
N LEU A 78 -2.80 9.20 -41.22
CA LEU A 78 -1.59 9.99 -40.90
C LEU A 78 -1.82 11.21 -39.97
N GLU A 79 -3.06 11.64 -39.72
CA GLU A 79 -3.36 12.90 -39.02
C GLU A 79 -3.25 12.85 -37.48
N TRP A 80 -3.12 11.66 -36.88
CA TRP A 80 -3.31 11.48 -35.43
C TRP A 80 -2.02 11.18 -34.64
N GLU A 81 -0.89 11.02 -35.34
CA GLU A 81 0.38 10.56 -34.79
C GLU A 81 1.05 11.62 -33.90
N ASN A 82 0.88 12.92 -34.22
CA ASN A 82 1.44 14.05 -33.47
C ASN A 82 0.50 14.65 -32.41
N LYS A 83 -0.68 14.05 -32.15
CA LYS A 83 -1.70 14.58 -31.23
C LYS A 83 -1.99 13.61 -30.08
N THR A 84 -1.17 13.69 -29.02
CA THR A 84 -1.18 12.73 -27.90
C THR A 84 -2.02 13.16 -26.69
N LEU A 85 -2.72 14.29 -26.76
CA LEU A 85 -3.45 14.91 -25.65
C LEU A 85 -4.91 15.21 -26.04
N LEU A 86 -5.89 14.97 -25.17
CA LEU A 86 -7.31 15.27 -25.41
C LEU A 86 -7.75 16.52 -24.63
N PHE A 87 -8.50 17.44 -25.26
CA PHE A 87 -8.97 18.68 -24.63
C PHE A 87 -10.33 18.50 -23.95
N TYR A 88 -10.41 18.72 -22.63
CA TYR A 88 -11.67 18.70 -21.87
C TYR A 88 -12.10 20.10 -21.42
N PHE A 89 -13.38 20.44 -21.62
CA PHE A 89 -13.97 21.72 -21.21
C PHE A 89 -14.19 21.90 -19.71
N ASN A 90 -14.09 20.85 -18.87
CA ASN A 90 -14.14 20.98 -17.40
C ASN A 90 -13.53 19.77 -16.67
N ILE A 91 -12.25 19.86 -16.33
CA ILE A 91 -11.47 18.76 -15.73
C ILE A 91 -11.84 18.47 -14.26
N LEU A 92 -12.46 19.41 -13.53
CA LEU A 92 -12.82 19.19 -12.11
C LEU A 92 -13.98 18.22 -11.92
N LYS A 93 -14.86 18.06 -12.92
CA LYS A 93 -15.89 17.00 -12.91
C LYS A 93 -15.29 15.60 -13.14
N CYS A 94 -14.12 15.53 -13.78
CA CYS A 94 -13.39 14.29 -14.05
C CYS A 94 -12.56 13.78 -12.87
N ALA A 95 -12.28 14.61 -11.86
CA ALA A 95 -11.44 14.25 -10.72
C ALA A 95 -12.21 13.58 -9.56
N SER A 96 -13.50 13.25 -9.75
CA SER A 96 -14.29 12.59 -8.70
C SER A 96 -13.92 11.11 -8.57
N PRO A 97 -13.89 10.49 -7.37
CA PRO A 97 -13.55 9.07 -7.23
C PRO A 97 -14.46 8.11 -8.01
N LEU A 98 -15.65 8.57 -8.41
CA LEU A 98 -16.60 7.81 -9.22
C LEU A 98 -16.11 7.64 -10.67
N THR A 99 -15.38 8.61 -11.22
CA THR A 99 -14.81 8.51 -12.58
C THR A 99 -13.66 7.52 -12.66
N LEU A 100 -12.98 7.22 -11.54
CA LEU A 100 -11.96 6.14 -11.45
C LEU A 100 -12.59 4.73 -11.46
N LEU A 101 -13.87 4.62 -11.10
CA LEU A 101 -14.63 3.35 -11.09
C LEU A 101 -15.37 3.13 -12.42
N GLU A 102 -15.90 4.20 -13.02
CA GLU A 102 -16.69 4.12 -14.27
C GLU A 102 -15.88 4.47 -15.53
N PHE A 103 -14.65 4.97 -15.38
CA PHE A 103 -13.80 5.50 -16.47
C PHE A 103 -14.51 6.56 -17.33
N GLN A 104 -15.54 7.20 -16.78
CA GLN A 104 -16.37 8.18 -17.47
C GLN A 104 -16.30 9.53 -16.75
N CYS A 105 -15.95 10.57 -17.51
CA CYS A 105 -16.21 11.94 -17.10
C CYS A 105 -17.64 12.32 -17.47
N PRO A 106 -18.46 12.84 -16.54
CA PRO A 106 -19.74 13.45 -16.88
C PRO A 106 -19.49 14.82 -17.54
N THR A 107 -19.12 14.80 -18.81
CA THR A 107 -19.09 15.97 -19.68
C THR A 107 -20.34 15.98 -20.55
N THR A 108 -21.11 17.06 -20.47
CA THR A 108 -22.22 17.36 -21.38
C THR A 108 -21.70 17.50 -22.80
N GLN A 109 -22.11 16.61 -23.71
CA GLN A 109 -21.84 16.77 -25.15
C GLN A 109 -22.77 17.83 -25.74
N VAL A 110 -22.22 18.81 -26.48
CA VAL A 110 -22.99 19.88 -27.12
C VAL A 110 -23.04 19.64 -28.63
N ARG A 111 -24.23 19.81 -29.21
CA ARG A 111 -24.59 19.58 -30.61
C ARG A 111 -23.92 20.60 -31.55
N ALA A 112 -23.36 20.15 -32.67
CA ALA A 112 -22.99 21.02 -33.80
C ALA A 112 -24.20 21.15 -34.76
N PRO A 113 -24.41 22.30 -35.43
CA PRO A 113 -25.51 22.46 -36.36
C PRO A 113 -25.16 22.17 -37.84
N PRO A 114 -26.17 21.96 -38.72
CA PRO A 114 -25.95 21.50 -40.10
C PRO A 114 -25.62 22.65 -41.08
N ASN A 115 -24.72 22.32 -42.00
CA ASN A 115 -24.08 23.11 -43.07
C ASN A 115 -25.07 23.78 -44.06
N PRO A 116 -24.68 24.83 -44.85
CA PRO A 116 -24.06 24.56 -46.16
C PRO A 116 -23.10 25.64 -46.76
N HIS A 117 -22.14 25.17 -47.58
CA HIS A 117 -21.35 25.88 -48.60
C HIS A 117 -20.62 27.20 -48.26
N VAL A 118 -19.34 27.16 -47.85
CA VAL A 118 -18.36 28.21 -48.23
C VAL A 118 -16.96 27.62 -48.41
N LYS A 119 -16.29 28.10 -49.46
CA LYS A 119 -15.00 27.71 -50.04
C LYS A 119 -13.84 27.67 -49.03
N ARG A 120 -12.89 26.77 -49.30
CA ARG A 120 -11.50 26.89 -48.81
C ARG A 120 -10.98 28.29 -49.11
N HIS A 121 -10.81 29.10 -48.07
CA HIS A 121 -9.84 30.18 -48.10
C HIS A 121 -8.87 29.97 -46.94
N THR A 122 -7.67 29.56 -47.33
CA THR A 122 -6.44 29.85 -46.61
C THR A 122 -6.38 31.35 -46.36
N SER A 123 -6.61 31.79 -45.12
CA SER A 123 -6.01 33.02 -44.62
C SER A 123 -5.52 32.80 -43.21
N SER A 124 -4.21 32.83 -43.08
CA SER A 124 -3.45 32.98 -41.87
C SER A 124 -4.06 34.10 -41.01
N ALA A 125 -4.73 33.75 -39.91
CA ALA A 125 -4.99 34.66 -38.83
C ALA A 125 -3.89 34.44 -37.78
N GLU A 126 -2.90 35.31 -37.78
CA GLU A 126 -1.86 35.36 -36.76
C GLU A 126 -2.49 35.75 -35.42
N LEU A 127 -2.45 34.83 -34.43
CA LEU A 127 -2.69 35.17 -33.03
C LEU A 127 -1.51 36.00 -32.51
N PRO A 128 -1.72 37.18 -31.89
CA PRO A 128 -0.67 37.83 -31.12
C PRO A 128 -0.55 37.14 -29.75
N LEU A 129 0.09 35.96 -29.72
CA LEU A 129 0.47 35.27 -28.48
C LEU A 129 1.87 35.74 -28.07
N LYS A 130 1.93 36.59 -27.04
CA LYS A 130 3.18 37.12 -26.49
C LYS A 130 3.84 36.11 -25.53
N SER A 131 4.21 34.93 -26.03
CA SER A 131 5.39 34.14 -25.62
C SER A 131 5.47 32.89 -26.50
N SER A 132 6.67 32.59 -27.01
CA SER A 132 6.96 31.44 -27.88
C SER A 132 6.80 30.07 -27.19
N HIS A 133 6.52 30.03 -25.89
CA HIS A 133 6.38 28.78 -25.13
C HIS A 133 4.96 28.18 -25.17
N ASP A 134 3.92 29.00 -25.40
CA ASP A 134 2.51 28.55 -25.33
C ASP A 134 1.95 28.01 -26.66
N GLN A 135 2.50 28.43 -27.79
CA GLN A 135 2.00 28.05 -29.13
C GLN A 135 2.22 26.55 -29.45
N ASN A 136 3.23 25.92 -28.83
CA ASN A 136 3.55 24.50 -28.98
C ASN A 136 2.69 23.57 -28.10
N ASN A 137 2.02 24.09 -27.07
CA ASN A 137 1.26 23.29 -26.10
C ASN A 137 -0.20 23.03 -26.53
N VAL A 138 -0.74 23.83 -27.45
CA VAL A 138 -2.12 23.71 -27.95
C VAL A 138 -2.18 22.84 -29.22
N SER A 139 -1.16 22.91 -30.07
CA SER A 139 -1.05 22.20 -31.36
C SER A 139 -0.89 20.68 -31.25
N ARG A 140 -0.59 20.14 -30.07
CA ARG A 140 -0.49 18.69 -29.79
C ARG A 140 -1.78 18.04 -29.27
N ARG A 141 -2.92 18.74 -29.36
CA ARG A 141 -4.20 18.30 -28.77
C ARG A 141 -5.22 17.87 -29.83
N CYS A 142 -5.97 16.80 -29.53
CA CYS A 142 -7.21 16.45 -30.19
C CYS A 142 -8.31 17.45 -29.76
N LEU A 143 -8.79 18.27 -30.70
CA LEU A 143 -9.88 19.23 -30.50
C LEU A 143 -11.20 18.59 -31.00
N PRO A 144 -12.31 18.69 -30.26
CA PRO A 144 -13.62 18.34 -30.81
C PRO A 144 -13.96 19.29 -31.98
N ASN A 145 -14.67 18.75 -32.98
CA ASN A 145 -15.01 19.48 -34.20
C ASN A 145 -15.93 20.68 -33.88
N LEU A 146 -15.50 21.91 -34.16
CA LEU A 146 -16.24 23.15 -33.90
C LEU A 146 -16.85 23.70 -35.20
N GLY A 147 -18.13 24.06 -35.18
CA GLY A 147 -18.84 24.66 -36.31
C GLY A 147 -19.84 25.74 -35.86
N THR A 148 -19.98 26.80 -36.67
CA THR A 148 -20.80 28.00 -36.39
C THR A 148 -22.15 27.97 -37.12
N LYS A 149 -23.18 28.58 -36.53
CA LYS A 149 -24.55 28.71 -37.07
C LYS A 149 -24.88 30.20 -37.32
N PRO A 150 -25.57 30.58 -38.41
CA PRO A 150 -26.04 31.95 -38.58
C PRO A 150 -27.32 32.16 -37.76
N GLY A 151 -27.30 33.11 -36.82
CA GLY A 151 -28.45 33.41 -35.95
C GLY A 151 -28.14 33.76 -34.49
N GLY A 152 -26.87 33.99 -34.13
CA GLY A 152 -26.53 34.61 -32.84
C GLY A 152 -26.57 33.70 -31.59
N VAL A 153 -26.76 32.38 -31.74
CA VAL A 153 -26.51 31.43 -30.65
C VAL A 153 -25.05 30.98 -30.71
N ILE A 154 -24.25 31.49 -29.77
CA ILE A 154 -22.82 31.23 -29.67
C ILE A 154 -22.58 29.78 -29.23
N VAL A 155 -22.13 28.96 -30.17
CA VAL A 155 -21.30 27.78 -29.91
C VAL A 155 -19.86 28.29 -30.02
N VAL A 156 -19.03 28.03 -28.99
CA VAL A 156 -17.77 28.74 -28.72
C VAL A 156 -16.99 29.08 -29.99
N GLY A 157 -17.12 30.35 -30.36
CA GLY A 157 -16.37 31.07 -31.38
C GLY A 157 -16.07 32.47 -30.82
N GLU A 158 -14.97 33.05 -31.29
CA GLU A 158 -14.33 34.28 -30.82
C GLU A 158 -15.28 35.41 -30.41
N ASN A 159 -15.38 35.60 -29.09
CA ASN A 159 -15.25 36.86 -28.35
C ASN A 159 -15.50 36.59 -26.86
N SER A 160 -14.89 35.52 -26.35
CA SER A 160 -14.78 35.32 -24.91
C SER A 160 -13.53 36.03 -24.44
N ASP A 161 -13.68 36.96 -23.49
CA ASP A 161 -12.57 37.61 -22.79
C ASP A 161 -11.41 36.62 -22.58
N CYS A 162 -10.22 37.01 -23.04
CA CYS A 162 -8.99 36.23 -22.94
C CYS A 162 -8.74 35.77 -21.48
N GLN A 163 -9.31 36.48 -20.51
CA GLN A 163 -9.25 36.16 -19.09
C GLN A 163 -10.02 34.89 -18.68
N ALA A 164 -11.16 34.58 -19.30
CA ALA A 164 -11.95 33.38 -19.00
C ALA A 164 -11.32 32.11 -19.60
N MET A 165 -10.77 32.20 -20.82
CA MET A 165 -10.00 31.14 -21.46
C MET A 165 -8.67 30.89 -20.72
N CYS A 166 -7.97 31.96 -20.30
CA CYS A 166 -6.75 31.85 -19.49
C CYS A 166 -7.02 31.27 -18.10
N PHE A 167 -8.14 31.60 -17.45
CA PHE A 167 -8.52 31.01 -16.16
C PHE A 167 -8.78 29.49 -16.30
N PHE A 168 -9.38 29.07 -17.42
CA PHE A 168 -9.63 27.67 -17.72
C PHE A 168 -8.35 26.91 -18.12
N CYS A 169 -7.46 27.53 -18.91
CA CYS A 169 -6.14 26.99 -19.23
C CYS A 169 -5.26 26.82 -17.99
N ARG A 170 -5.28 27.79 -17.06
CA ARG A 170 -4.49 27.75 -15.81
C ARG A 170 -4.83 26.56 -14.91
N LYS A 171 -6.09 26.10 -14.93
CA LYS A 171 -6.51 24.86 -14.23
C LYS A 171 -6.19 23.57 -15.00
N SER A 172 -6.08 23.63 -16.34
CA SER A 172 -5.70 22.49 -17.19
C SER A 172 -4.19 22.21 -17.23
N ASN A 173 -3.36 23.21 -16.87
CA ASN A 173 -1.90 23.08 -16.84
C ASN A 173 -1.43 22.00 -15.86
N ILE A 174 -2.12 21.77 -14.75
CA ILE A 174 -1.70 20.81 -13.71
C ILE A 174 -1.56 19.38 -14.26
N ALA A 175 -2.48 18.92 -15.12
CA ALA A 175 -2.42 17.57 -15.68
C ALA A 175 -1.33 17.43 -16.77
N VAL A 176 -1.09 18.50 -17.53
CA VAL A 176 -0.04 18.56 -18.55
C VAL A 176 1.34 18.64 -17.89
N GLU A 177 1.47 19.44 -16.83
CA GLU A 177 2.65 19.54 -15.97
C GLU A 177 2.92 18.20 -15.28
N ALA A 178 1.91 17.51 -14.74
CA ALA A 178 2.06 16.19 -14.15
C ALA A 178 2.57 15.15 -15.16
N ARG A 179 2.09 15.18 -16.41
CA ARG A 179 2.58 14.30 -17.49
C ARG A 179 4.03 14.63 -17.88
N GLN A 180 4.40 15.91 -17.96
CA GLN A 180 5.78 16.33 -18.24
C GLN A 180 6.74 15.92 -17.12
N VAL A 181 6.33 16.11 -15.86
CA VAL A 181 7.08 15.63 -14.69
C VAL A 181 7.23 14.10 -14.73
N ALA A 182 6.16 13.37 -15.05
CA ALA A 182 6.22 11.90 -15.17
C ALA A 182 7.18 11.42 -16.27
N MET A 183 7.22 12.09 -17.43
CA MET A 183 8.17 11.75 -18.49
C MET A 183 9.62 12.00 -18.08
N ARG A 184 9.91 13.12 -17.39
CA ARG A 184 11.24 13.41 -16.84
C ARG A 184 11.65 12.40 -15.76
N ILE A 185 10.72 12.01 -14.89
CA ILE A 185 10.93 10.95 -13.89
C ILE A 185 11.26 9.62 -14.59
N PHE A 186 10.54 9.27 -15.65
CA PHE A 186 10.80 8.05 -16.40
C PHE A 186 12.18 8.06 -17.04
N GLU A 187 12.57 9.18 -17.66
CA GLU A 187 13.92 9.38 -18.21
C GLU A 187 14.99 9.20 -17.12
N ASP A 188 14.82 9.86 -15.96
CA ASP A 188 15.71 9.72 -14.80
C ASP A 188 15.82 8.26 -14.33
N TYR A 189 14.73 7.49 -14.32
CA TYR A 189 14.76 6.05 -14.02
C TYR A 189 15.52 5.24 -15.08
N THR A 190 15.27 5.49 -16.36
CA THR A 190 15.95 4.75 -17.44
C THR A 190 17.46 4.96 -17.43
N GLN A 191 17.95 6.11 -16.96
CA GLN A 191 19.37 6.37 -16.81
C GLN A 191 19.96 5.81 -15.50
N SER A 192 19.20 5.83 -14.40
CA SER A 192 19.73 5.52 -13.06
C SER A 192 19.40 4.12 -12.51
N TRP A 193 18.61 3.29 -13.22
CA TRP A 193 18.10 2.02 -12.69
C TRP A 193 19.18 1.06 -12.17
N HIS A 194 20.33 0.96 -12.85
CA HIS A 194 21.44 0.11 -12.41
C HIS A 194 21.99 0.54 -11.03
N TRP A 195 22.12 1.86 -10.83
CA TRP A 195 22.58 2.43 -9.56
C TRP A 195 21.54 2.27 -8.45
N ILE A 196 20.25 2.38 -8.80
CA ILE A 196 19.15 2.08 -7.87
C ILE A 196 19.23 0.61 -7.42
N LEU A 197 19.39 -0.34 -8.35
CA LEU A 197 19.53 -1.76 -8.03
C LEU A 197 20.75 -2.03 -7.15
N LEU A 198 21.89 -1.40 -7.44
CA LEU A 198 23.08 -1.51 -6.59
C LEU A 198 22.82 -0.97 -5.19
N GLY A 199 22.15 0.18 -5.06
CA GLY A 199 21.76 0.75 -3.76
C GLY A 199 20.84 -0.17 -2.96
N LEU A 200 19.87 -0.81 -3.61
CA LEU A 200 18.99 -1.79 -2.98
C LEU A 200 19.74 -3.07 -2.57
N PHE A 201 20.69 -3.52 -3.37
CA PHE A 201 21.55 -4.66 -3.01
C PHE A 201 22.42 -4.33 -1.78
N ILE A 202 23.02 -3.14 -1.73
CA ILE A 202 23.77 -2.67 -0.56
C ILE A 202 22.86 -2.62 0.67
N ALA A 203 21.63 -2.13 0.53
CA ALA A 203 20.66 -2.11 1.63
C ALA A 203 20.33 -3.52 2.15
N MET A 204 20.23 -4.50 1.26
CA MET A 204 20.03 -5.91 1.64
C MET A 204 21.23 -6.46 2.42
N VAL A 205 22.46 -6.21 1.95
CA VAL A 205 23.69 -6.63 2.63
C VAL A 205 23.82 -5.98 4.01
N ILE A 206 23.58 -4.66 4.11
CA ILE A 206 23.60 -3.93 5.38
C ILE A 206 22.54 -4.49 6.35
N SER A 207 21.34 -4.82 5.86
CA SER A 207 20.28 -5.42 6.69
C SER A 207 20.70 -6.78 7.24
N LEU A 208 21.37 -7.62 6.44
CA LEU A 208 21.87 -8.92 6.87
C LEU A 208 23.00 -8.77 7.89
N ILE A 209 23.96 -7.89 7.63
CA ILE A 209 25.05 -7.57 8.57
C ILE A 209 24.46 -7.07 9.89
N PHE A 210 23.46 -6.19 9.86
CA PHE A 210 22.80 -5.68 11.07
C PHE A 210 22.19 -6.81 11.90
N ILE A 211 21.54 -7.80 11.28
CA ILE A 211 20.98 -8.97 11.97
C ILE A 211 22.07 -9.86 12.58
N VAL A 212 23.20 -10.01 11.90
CA VAL A 212 24.34 -10.76 12.43
C VAL A 212 25.00 -10.00 13.60
N LEU A 213 25.13 -8.68 13.51
CA LEU A 213 25.67 -7.83 14.59
C LEU A 213 24.77 -7.87 15.84
N LEU A 214 23.46 -7.96 15.65
CA LEU A 214 22.48 -8.19 16.72
C LEU A 214 22.78 -9.44 17.56
N ARG A 215 23.53 -10.42 17.04
CA ARG A 215 23.91 -11.62 17.78
C ARG A 215 24.96 -11.35 18.86
N TYR A 216 25.99 -10.58 18.49
CA TYR A 216 27.19 -10.39 19.31
C TYR A 216 27.09 -9.16 20.20
N LEU A 217 26.45 -8.10 19.70
CA LEU A 217 26.46 -6.79 20.33
C LEU A 217 25.05 -6.27 20.64
N ALA A 218 24.04 -7.14 20.77
CA ALA A 218 22.63 -6.76 20.97
C ALA A 218 22.44 -5.64 22.02
N GLY A 219 23.07 -5.79 23.19
CA GLY A 219 22.98 -4.81 24.28
C GLY A 219 23.62 -3.48 23.91
N ILE A 220 24.88 -3.48 23.49
CA ILE A 220 25.62 -2.26 23.10
C ILE A 220 24.89 -1.56 21.96
N MET A 221 24.47 -2.31 20.95
CA MET A 221 23.77 -1.81 19.79
C MET A 221 22.46 -1.14 20.20
N VAL A 222 21.62 -1.77 21.03
CA VAL A 222 20.39 -1.13 21.53
C VAL A 222 20.72 0.18 22.23
N TRP A 223 21.67 0.21 23.18
CA TRP A 223 22.02 1.46 23.87
C TRP A 223 22.54 2.56 22.93
N VAL A 224 23.41 2.22 21.98
CA VAL A 224 23.90 3.15 20.96
C VAL A 224 22.75 3.72 20.13
N MET A 225 21.79 2.88 19.73
CA MET A 225 20.61 3.31 18.98
C MET A 225 19.74 4.25 19.81
N MET A 226 19.51 3.96 21.09
CA MET A 226 18.74 4.84 21.97
C MET A 226 19.39 6.20 22.13
N ILE A 227 20.72 6.23 22.34
CA ILE A 227 21.49 7.48 22.46
C ILE A 227 21.47 8.24 21.13
N MET A 228 21.63 7.56 20.00
CA MET A 228 21.59 8.17 18.68
C MET A 228 20.25 8.86 18.41
N VAL A 229 19.12 8.29 18.81
CA VAL A 229 17.80 8.93 18.65
C VAL A 229 17.71 10.24 19.41
N ILE A 230 18.11 10.22 20.68
CA ILE A 230 18.16 11.40 21.55
C ILE A 230 19.04 12.49 20.93
N LEU A 231 20.21 12.12 20.41
CA LEU A 231 21.13 13.04 19.76
C LEU A 231 20.58 13.62 18.45
N VAL A 232 19.92 12.82 17.62
CA VAL A 232 19.33 13.27 16.34
C VAL A 232 18.18 14.23 16.58
N ILE A 233 17.29 13.93 17.53
CA ILE A 233 16.18 14.82 17.89
C ILE A 233 16.73 16.09 18.55
N GLY A 234 17.72 15.97 19.44
CA GLY A 234 18.43 17.11 20.03
C GLY A 234 19.08 18.01 18.98
N TYR A 235 19.75 17.43 17.98
CA TYR A 235 20.29 18.17 16.84
C TYR A 235 19.18 18.83 16.01
N GLY A 236 18.05 18.15 15.81
CA GLY A 236 16.86 18.72 15.15
C GLY A 236 16.33 19.95 15.87
N ILE A 237 16.21 19.89 17.20
CA ILE A 237 15.82 21.04 18.05
C ILE A 237 16.81 22.19 17.88
N PHE A 238 18.12 21.90 17.95
CA PHE A 238 19.17 22.89 17.76
C PHE A 238 19.11 23.54 16.36
N HIS A 239 18.97 22.74 15.30
CA HIS A 239 18.86 23.22 13.93
C HIS A 239 17.61 24.10 13.74
N CYS A 240 16.45 23.66 14.25
CA CYS A 240 15.24 24.46 14.20
C CYS A 240 15.38 25.76 14.98
N TYR A 241 16.08 25.76 16.12
CA TYR A 241 16.38 26.96 16.89
C TYR A 241 17.27 27.94 16.10
N MET A 242 18.34 27.44 15.47
CA MET A 242 19.22 28.26 14.64
C MET A 242 18.45 28.92 13.48
N GLN A 243 17.59 28.15 12.80
CA GLN A 243 16.78 28.68 11.69
C GLN A 243 15.72 29.68 12.17
N TYR A 244 15.09 29.41 13.31
CA TYR A 244 14.19 30.36 13.96
C TYR A 244 14.90 31.67 14.33
N ALA A 245 16.11 31.59 14.89
CA ALA A 245 16.90 32.75 15.27
C ALA A 245 17.32 33.59 14.04
N HIS A 246 17.69 32.93 12.94
CA HIS A 246 17.99 33.58 11.67
C HIS A 246 16.77 34.33 11.10
N LEU A 247 15.59 33.68 11.08
CA LEU A 247 14.35 34.24 10.52
C LEU A 247 13.74 35.36 11.38
N LYS A 248 14.04 35.40 12.68
CA LYS A 248 13.59 36.46 13.59
C LYS A 248 14.16 37.84 13.24
N GLY A 249 15.29 37.88 12.53
CA GLY A 249 15.96 39.12 12.10
C GLY A 249 15.58 39.63 10.70
N THR A 250 14.89 38.82 9.89
CA THR A 250 14.56 39.16 8.50
C THR A 250 13.17 39.79 8.35
N PRO A 251 13.02 40.96 7.69
CA PRO A 251 11.71 41.55 7.41
C PRO A 251 10.92 40.65 6.47
N GLY A 252 9.71 40.25 6.87
CA GLY A 252 8.84 39.30 6.15
C GLY A 252 8.64 37.93 6.82
N GLY A 253 9.41 37.60 7.86
CA GLY A 253 9.29 36.32 8.59
C GLY A 253 8.10 36.22 9.58
N ASN A 254 7.46 37.35 9.89
CA ASN A 254 6.38 37.48 10.90
C ASN A 254 4.96 37.24 10.34
N VAL A 255 4.81 36.79 9.10
CA VAL A 255 3.49 36.53 8.50
C VAL A 255 2.81 35.38 9.25
N THR A 256 1.55 35.57 9.65
CA THR A 256 0.82 34.55 10.42
C THR A 256 0.26 33.47 9.50
N LEU A 257 0.25 32.22 9.97
CA LEU A 257 -0.24 31.06 9.20
C LEU A 257 -1.71 31.17 8.75
N ARG A 258 -2.48 32.13 9.30
CA ARG A 258 -3.88 32.39 8.94
C ARG A 258 -4.04 33.25 7.68
N ASP A 259 -3.03 34.03 7.33
CA ASP A 259 -3.04 34.91 6.16
C ASP A 259 -2.65 34.17 4.87
N LEU A 260 -2.00 33.01 5.01
CA LEU A 260 -1.65 32.10 3.93
C LEU A 260 -2.78 31.07 3.76
N GLY A 261 -3.61 31.26 2.74
CA GLY A 261 -4.52 30.22 2.28
C GLY A 261 -3.77 28.91 1.98
N LEU A 262 -4.51 27.80 1.86
CA LEU A 262 -3.95 26.45 1.67
C LEU A 262 -3.22 26.34 0.31
N GLN A 263 -1.94 26.71 0.28
CA GLN A 263 -1.05 26.59 -0.86
C GLN A 263 -0.29 25.26 -0.76
N THR A 264 -0.07 24.61 -1.90
CA THR A 264 0.59 23.28 -1.97
C THR A 264 2.12 23.34 -1.94
N ASP A 265 2.69 24.55 -1.91
CA ASP A 265 4.14 24.76 -1.92
C ASP A 265 4.72 24.77 -0.50
N PHE A 266 5.24 23.62 -0.07
CA PHE A 266 5.85 23.42 1.25
C PHE A 266 7.05 24.34 1.54
N SER A 267 7.73 24.84 0.51
CA SER A 267 8.85 25.78 0.62
C SER A 267 8.45 27.10 1.28
N ILE A 268 7.21 27.56 1.05
CA ILE A 268 6.67 28.79 1.65
C ILE A 268 6.55 28.62 3.16
N TYR A 269 6.06 27.46 3.62
CA TYR A 269 5.93 27.15 5.04
C TYR A 269 7.29 27.08 5.77
N LEU A 270 8.35 26.65 5.08
CA LEU A 270 9.71 26.61 5.64
C LEU A 270 10.38 27.99 5.76
N GLN A 271 9.82 29.03 5.14
CA GLN A 271 10.31 30.41 5.25
C GLN A 271 9.65 31.21 6.39
N ILE A 272 8.63 30.65 7.04
CA ILE A 272 7.86 31.33 8.10
C ILE A 272 8.54 31.09 9.45
N GLN A 273 8.66 32.12 10.30
CA GLN A 273 9.27 31.96 11.63
C GLN A 273 8.42 31.07 12.57
N GLN A 274 7.09 31.17 12.48
CA GLN A 274 6.15 30.42 13.33
C GLN A 274 6.23 28.90 13.13
N THR A 275 6.58 28.41 11.93
CA THR A 275 6.70 26.97 11.66
C THR A 275 7.90 26.36 12.35
N TRP A 276 9.05 27.04 12.36
CA TRP A 276 10.23 26.62 13.10
C TRP A 276 10.01 26.61 14.61
N LEU A 277 9.27 27.60 15.15
CA LEU A 277 8.86 27.59 16.56
C LEU A 277 7.97 26.40 16.90
N ALA A 278 6.99 26.08 16.04
CA ALA A 278 6.14 24.92 16.21
C ALA A 278 6.94 23.61 16.18
N PHE A 279 7.90 23.47 15.27
CA PHE A 279 8.80 22.31 15.23
C PHE A 279 9.65 22.16 16.49
N ILE A 280 10.19 23.25 17.05
CA ILE A 280 10.93 23.21 18.32
C ILE A 280 10.04 22.66 19.45
N ILE A 281 8.82 23.16 19.59
CA ILE A 281 7.88 22.72 20.64
C ILE A 281 7.53 21.24 20.46
N ILE A 282 7.16 20.83 19.25
CA ILE A 282 6.79 19.44 18.95
C ILE A 282 7.96 18.49 19.21
N LEU A 283 9.15 18.81 18.69
CA LEU A 283 10.35 17.96 18.88
C LEU A 283 10.76 17.88 20.36
N SER A 284 10.63 18.99 21.12
CA SER A 284 10.94 18.99 22.56
C SER A 284 9.98 18.10 23.36
N ILE A 285 8.68 18.14 23.05
CA ILE A 285 7.69 17.25 23.69
C ILE A 285 8.00 15.79 23.36
N VAL A 286 8.27 15.49 22.09
CA VAL A 286 8.61 14.14 21.64
C VAL A 286 9.86 13.62 22.35
N GLU A 287 10.91 14.44 22.47
CA GLU A 287 12.16 14.08 23.14
C GLU A 287 11.94 13.75 24.62
N VAL A 288 11.20 14.59 25.34
CA VAL A 288 10.87 14.37 26.76
C VAL A 288 10.07 13.09 26.94
N VAL A 289 9.07 12.84 26.09
CA VAL A 289 8.26 11.61 26.12
C VAL A 289 9.14 10.38 25.89
N ILE A 290 10.06 10.42 24.92
CA ILE A 290 10.98 9.32 24.65
C ILE A 290 11.84 9.05 25.89
N ILE A 291 12.51 10.06 26.45
CA ILE A 291 13.37 9.90 27.63
C ILE A 291 12.61 9.28 28.81
N ILE A 292 11.39 9.77 29.08
CA ILE A 292 10.51 9.25 30.13
C ILE A 292 10.22 7.76 29.89
N LEU A 293 9.84 7.39 28.67
CA LEU A 293 9.59 5.99 28.30
C LEU A 293 10.85 5.12 28.51
N LEU A 294 12.05 5.62 28.17
CA LEU A 294 13.29 4.85 28.33
C LEU A 294 13.60 4.56 29.80
N ILE A 295 13.38 5.56 30.67
CA ILE A 295 13.62 5.44 32.11
C ILE A 295 12.64 4.42 32.72
N PHE A 296 11.34 4.57 32.47
CA PHE A 296 10.32 3.68 33.04
C PHE A 296 10.42 2.24 32.50
N LEU A 297 10.83 2.06 31.25
CA LEU A 297 10.89 0.75 30.61
C LEU A 297 12.26 0.07 30.76
N ARG A 298 13.24 0.65 31.47
CA ARG A 298 14.61 0.09 31.61
C ARG A 298 14.65 -1.40 31.94
N LYS A 299 13.90 -1.85 32.95
CA LYS A 299 13.86 -3.27 33.34
C LYS A 299 13.27 -4.16 32.25
N ARG A 300 12.31 -3.64 31.49
CA ARG A 300 11.63 -4.36 30.39
C ARG A 300 12.50 -4.40 29.14
N ILE A 301 13.25 -3.34 28.86
CA ILE A 301 14.25 -3.27 27.79
C ILE A 301 15.33 -4.34 28.00
N LEU A 302 15.78 -4.59 29.24
CA LEU A 302 16.74 -5.67 29.52
C LEU A 302 16.18 -7.07 29.16
N ILE A 303 14.90 -7.32 29.45
CA ILE A 303 14.23 -8.58 29.06
C ILE A 303 14.10 -8.66 27.53
N ALA A 304 13.72 -7.56 26.88
CA ALA A 304 13.63 -7.49 25.42
C ALA A 304 14.99 -7.75 24.76
N ILE A 305 16.08 -7.18 25.28
CA ILE A 305 17.44 -7.43 24.79
C ILE A 305 17.80 -8.92 24.92
N ALA A 306 17.43 -9.58 26.01
CA ALA A 306 17.69 -11.00 26.19
C ALA A 306 16.91 -11.86 25.18
N LEU A 307 15.62 -11.56 24.97
CA LEU A 307 14.81 -12.25 23.97
C LEU A 307 15.29 -11.98 22.54
N ILE A 308 15.71 -10.76 22.24
CA ILE A 308 16.36 -10.40 20.98
C ILE A 308 17.63 -11.24 20.82
N LYS A 309 18.49 -11.33 21.83
CA LYS A 309 19.71 -12.15 21.76
C LYS A 309 19.41 -13.63 21.48
N GLU A 310 18.41 -14.20 22.14
CA GLU A 310 17.98 -15.59 21.89
C GLU A 310 17.33 -15.77 20.51
N ALA A 311 16.53 -14.80 20.05
CA ALA A 311 15.96 -14.80 18.71
C ALA A 311 17.05 -14.74 17.62
N SER A 312 18.10 -13.95 17.83
CA SER A 312 19.25 -13.89 16.92
C SER A 312 20.01 -15.22 16.88
N ARG A 313 20.15 -15.92 18.02
CA ARG A 313 20.70 -17.29 18.04
C ARG A 313 19.82 -18.28 17.28
N ALA A 314 18.50 -18.23 17.49
CA ALA A 314 17.53 -19.07 16.79
C ALA A 314 17.60 -18.87 15.27
N ILE A 315 17.61 -17.62 14.81
CA ILE A 315 17.81 -17.26 13.41
C ILE A 315 19.16 -17.78 12.93
N GLY A 316 20.22 -17.65 13.75
CA GLY A 316 21.54 -18.25 13.60
C GLY A 316 21.55 -19.73 13.19
N HIS A 317 20.72 -20.54 13.84
CA HIS A 317 20.57 -21.96 13.54
C HIS A 317 19.62 -22.23 12.36
N VAL A 318 18.71 -21.29 12.07
CA VAL A 318 17.72 -21.37 10.99
C VAL A 318 17.97 -20.27 9.95
N MET A 319 19.19 -20.19 9.41
CA MET A 319 19.60 -19.12 8.47
C MET A 319 18.70 -19.03 7.23
N SER A 320 18.12 -20.15 6.79
CA SER A 320 17.17 -20.18 5.67
C SER A 320 15.92 -19.32 5.90
N SER A 321 15.58 -19.00 7.16
CA SER A 321 14.47 -18.08 7.49
C SER A 321 14.68 -16.67 6.94
N LEU A 322 15.92 -16.22 6.75
CA LEU A 322 16.23 -14.88 6.24
C LEU A 322 15.89 -14.71 4.76
N PHE A 323 15.80 -15.80 3.99
CA PHE A 323 15.39 -15.78 2.60
C PHE A 323 13.87 -15.90 2.41
N TYR A 324 13.14 -16.28 3.46
CA TYR A 324 11.68 -16.46 3.42
C TYR A 324 10.89 -15.18 3.01
N PRO A 325 11.31 -13.95 3.39
CA PRO A 325 10.68 -12.74 2.89
C PRO A 325 10.67 -12.62 1.38
N LEU A 326 11.68 -13.14 0.67
CA LEU A 326 11.73 -13.12 -0.80
C LEU A 326 10.58 -13.94 -1.39
N LEU A 327 10.32 -15.14 -0.84
CA LEU A 327 9.17 -15.95 -1.23
C LEU A 327 7.86 -15.22 -0.95
N THR A 328 7.75 -14.58 0.22
CA THR A 328 6.53 -13.83 0.60
C THR A 328 6.31 -12.64 -0.33
N PHE A 329 7.35 -11.87 -0.65
CA PHE A 329 7.27 -10.75 -1.59
C PHE A 329 6.93 -11.20 -3.00
N ALA A 330 7.51 -12.30 -3.48
CA ALA A 330 7.18 -12.87 -4.79
C ALA A 330 5.70 -13.28 -4.88
N LEU A 331 5.19 -13.97 -3.86
CA LEU A 331 3.78 -14.37 -3.80
C LEU A 331 2.84 -13.16 -3.70
N LEU A 332 3.18 -12.15 -2.88
CA LEU A 332 2.38 -10.92 -2.78
C LEU A 332 2.40 -10.12 -4.09
N ALA A 333 3.56 -10.01 -4.75
CA ALA A 333 3.68 -9.34 -6.05
C ALA A 333 2.83 -10.05 -7.12
N LEU A 334 2.81 -11.38 -7.13
CA LEU A 334 1.95 -12.15 -8.02
C LEU A 334 0.46 -11.86 -7.77
N VAL A 335 0.02 -11.82 -6.50
CA VAL A 335 -1.37 -11.50 -6.14
C VAL A 335 -1.73 -10.06 -6.54
N ILE A 336 -0.84 -9.09 -6.28
CA ILE A 336 -1.05 -7.69 -6.65
C ILE A 336 -1.12 -7.53 -8.17
N ALA A 337 -0.21 -8.15 -8.91
CA ALA A 337 -0.17 -8.10 -10.37
C ALA A 337 -1.46 -8.70 -10.96
N TYR A 338 -1.85 -9.89 -10.50
CA TYR A 338 -3.07 -10.55 -10.96
C TYR A 338 -4.32 -9.70 -10.69
N TRP A 339 -4.43 -9.12 -9.50
CA TRP A 339 -5.52 -8.21 -9.15
C TRP A 339 -5.54 -6.95 -10.01
N ALA A 340 -4.39 -6.30 -10.20
CA ALA A 340 -4.28 -5.05 -10.95
C ALA A 340 -4.63 -5.25 -12.42
N VAL A 341 -4.09 -6.30 -13.05
CA VAL A 341 -4.40 -6.65 -14.44
C VAL A 341 -5.90 -6.96 -14.56
N THR A 342 -6.44 -7.83 -13.70
CA THR A 342 -7.87 -8.17 -13.75
C THR A 342 -8.76 -6.94 -13.53
N ALA A 343 -8.40 -6.04 -12.61
CA ALA A 343 -9.14 -4.81 -12.35
C ALA A 343 -9.18 -3.88 -13.57
N VAL A 344 -8.05 -3.70 -14.26
CA VAL A 344 -7.95 -2.86 -15.47
C VAL A 344 -8.74 -3.46 -16.63
N PHE A 345 -8.65 -4.77 -16.84
CA PHE A 345 -9.39 -5.44 -17.92
C PHE A 345 -10.90 -5.46 -17.67
N LEU A 346 -11.30 -5.67 -16.41
CA LEU A 346 -12.72 -5.66 -16.04
C LEU A 346 -13.32 -4.26 -16.19
N SER A 347 -12.57 -3.21 -15.83
CA SER A 347 -13.05 -1.84 -15.98
C SER A 347 -13.12 -1.35 -17.43
N THR A 348 -12.31 -1.92 -18.32
CA THR A 348 -12.28 -1.60 -19.76
C THR A 348 -13.19 -2.48 -20.60
N SER A 349 -13.89 -3.42 -19.98
CA SER A 349 -14.74 -4.39 -20.67
C SER A 349 -16.02 -3.78 -21.27
N ASN A 350 -16.38 -2.53 -20.97
CA ASN A 350 -17.58 -1.89 -21.55
C ASN A 350 -17.43 -1.64 -23.05
N GLU A 351 -18.48 -1.91 -23.82
CA GLU A 351 -18.53 -1.70 -25.27
C GLU A 351 -18.88 -0.25 -25.63
N GLN A 352 -18.62 0.16 -26.88
CA GLN A 352 -18.95 1.50 -27.37
C GLN A 352 -20.40 1.52 -27.85
N ILE A 353 -21.27 2.28 -27.18
CA ILE A 353 -22.66 2.47 -27.62
C ILE A 353 -22.75 3.75 -28.44
N TYR A 354 -23.24 3.62 -29.67
CA TYR A 354 -23.54 4.74 -30.55
C TYR A 354 -25.06 4.99 -30.56
N LYS A 355 -25.45 6.26 -30.53
CA LYS A 355 -26.86 6.67 -30.58
C LYS A 355 -27.11 7.66 -31.71
N VAL A 356 -28.35 7.67 -32.18
CA VAL A 356 -28.80 8.60 -33.22
C VAL A 356 -29.04 9.97 -32.60
N PHE A 357 -28.33 10.98 -33.12
CA PHE A 357 -28.51 12.39 -32.79
C PHE A 357 -29.07 13.12 -34.00
N ASN A 358 -30.12 13.91 -33.80
CA ASN A 358 -30.80 14.64 -34.87
C ASN A 358 -31.03 16.11 -34.46
N THR A 359 -31.09 17.05 -35.40
CA THR A 359 -31.34 18.47 -35.11
C THR A 359 -32.83 18.79 -35.01
N THR A 360 -33.66 18.16 -35.84
CA THR A 360 -35.12 18.15 -35.84
C THR A 360 -35.72 17.07 -34.91
N GLN A 361 -37.04 17.11 -34.68
CA GLN A 361 -37.74 16.15 -33.83
C GLN A 361 -38.04 14.88 -34.64
N CYS A 362 -37.17 13.88 -34.52
CA CYS A 362 -37.26 12.59 -35.21
C CYS A 362 -37.71 11.48 -34.23
N ASN A 363 -38.55 10.55 -34.69
CA ASN A 363 -39.02 9.42 -33.87
C ASN A 363 -37.90 8.45 -33.45
N TYR A 364 -36.82 8.35 -34.24
CA TYR A 364 -35.67 7.47 -33.97
C TYR A 364 -34.56 8.14 -33.12
N SER A 365 -34.85 9.30 -32.51
CA SER A 365 -33.88 10.02 -31.69
C SER A 365 -33.48 9.20 -30.46
N MET A 366 -32.18 9.16 -30.14
CA MET A 366 -31.59 8.44 -28.99
C MET A 366 -31.64 6.90 -29.04
N GLU A 367 -32.10 6.32 -30.15
CA GLU A 367 -31.99 4.89 -30.40
C GLU A 367 -30.55 4.46 -30.68
N VAL A 368 -30.25 3.18 -30.38
CA VAL A 368 -28.92 2.61 -30.60
C VAL A 368 -28.71 2.36 -32.09
N CYS A 369 -27.59 2.82 -32.63
CA CYS A 369 -27.25 2.67 -34.04
C CYS A 369 -25.86 2.04 -34.19
N ASN A 370 -25.59 1.44 -35.35
CA ASN A 370 -24.25 0.95 -35.69
C ASN A 370 -23.64 1.87 -36.75
N PRO A 371 -22.50 2.54 -36.48
CA PRO A 371 -21.94 3.54 -37.37
C PRO A 371 -21.57 2.99 -38.76
N LYS A 372 -21.30 1.68 -38.86
CA LYS A 372 -20.93 1.04 -40.15
C LYS A 372 -22.12 0.83 -41.07
N THR A 373 -23.31 0.58 -40.53
CA THR A 373 -24.52 0.28 -41.31
C THR A 373 -25.48 1.47 -41.36
N PHE A 374 -25.26 2.48 -40.52
CA PHE A 374 -26.15 3.62 -40.39
C PHE A 374 -26.34 4.39 -41.70
N GLN A 375 -25.29 4.55 -42.51
CA GLN A 375 -25.35 5.27 -43.80
C GLN A 375 -26.31 4.64 -44.83
N ASN A 376 -26.63 3.36 -44.70
CA ASN A 376 -27.53 2.63 -45.61
C ASN A 376 -28.86 2.27 -44.95
N SER A 377 -29.15 2.83 -43.77
CA SER A 377 -30.37 2.50 -43.03
C SER A 377 -31.55 3.38 -43.46
N SER A 378 -32.77 2.84 -43.38
CA SER A 378 -34.02 3.57 -43.63
C SER A 378 -34.24 4.77 -42.69
N ILE A 379 -33.44 4.87 -41.62
CA ILE A 379 -33.47 6.00 -40.67
C ILE A 379 -33.03 7.30 -41.36
N ILE A 380 -32.08 7.25 -42.31
CA ILE A 380 -31.62 8.44 -43.05
C ILE A 380 -32.68 8.91 -44.05
N GLU A 381 -33.47 7.99 -44.62
CA GLU A 381 -34.57 8.35 -45.52
C GLU A 381 -35.70 9.08 -44.79
N VAL A 382 -35.97 8.71 -43.53
CA VAL A 382 -36.98 9.37 -42.69
C VAL A 382 -36.44 10.65 -42.05
N CYS A 383 -35.15 10.68 -41.70
CA CYS A 383 -34.52 11.78 -40.97
C CYS A 383 -33.13 12.11 -41.58
N PRO A 384 -33.06 13.00 -42.60
CA PRO A 384 -31.84 13.26 -43.37
C PRO A 384 -30.74 13.99 -42.58
N ASP A 385 -31.07 14.59 -41.45
CA ASP A 385 -30.15 15.28 -40.52
C ASP A 385 -29.76 14.41 -39.30
N ALA A 386 -30.05 13.11 -39.34
CA ALA A 386 -29.68 12.16 -38.30
C ALA A 386 -28.21 11.70 -38.46
N GLU A 387 -27.45 11.74 -37.37
CA GLU A 387 -26.08 11.23 -37.31
C GLU A 387 -25.92 10.20 -36.19
N CYS A 388 -25.27 9.08 -36.50
CA CYS A 388 -24.91 8.07 -35.50
C CYS A 388 -23.59 8.46 -34.82
N ARG A 389 -23.66 8.91 -33.56
CA ARG A 389 -22.47 9.35 -32.80
C ARG A 389 -22.27 8.52 -31.54
N PHE A 390 -21.02 8.46 -31.08
CA PHE A 390 -20.69 7.78 -29.83
C PHE A 390 -21.39 8.47 -28.65
N ALA A 391 -22.11 7.70 -27.84
CA ALA A 391 -22.82 8.22 -26.69
C ALA A 391 -22.03 7.96 -25.40
N PHE A 392 -21.80 6.69 -25.06
CA PHE A 392 -21.09 6.28 -23.86
C PHE A 392 -20.59 4.83 -23.96
N TYR A 393 -19.72 4.44 -23.03
CA TYR A 393 -19.30 3.05 -22.89
C TYR A 393 -20.30 2.29 -22.01
N GLY A 394 -20.89 1.23 -22.53
CA GLY A 394 -21.86 0.38 -21.84
C GLY A 394 -22.08 -0.93 -22.59
N GLY A 395 -23.02 -1.74 -22.13
CA GLY A 395 -23.45 -2.92 -22.88
C GLY A 395 -24.67 -3.58 -22.23
N GLU A 396 -25.45 -4.29 -23.02
CA GLU A 396 -26.72 -4.90 -22.60
C GLU A 396 -26.60 -6.40 -22.28
N THR A 397 -25.43 -7.00 -22.50
CA THR A 397 -25.22 -8.43 -22.18
C THR A 397 -25.29 -8.69 -20.67
N SER A 398 -25.64 -9.92 -20.29
CA SER A 398 -25.68 -10.32 -18.87
C SER A 398 -24.36 -10.07 -18.16
N TYR A 399 -23.22 -10.21 -18.86
CA TYR A 399 -21.90 -9.91 -18.33
C TYR A 399 -21.76 -8.43 -17.91
N HIS A 400 -22.15 -7.47 -18.77
CA HIS A 400 -22.06 -6.04 -18.46
C HIS A 400 -22.90 -5.63 -17.24
N LYS A 401 -24.04 -6.29 -17.03
CA LYS A 401 -24.89 -6.08 -15.85
C LYS A 401 -24.20 -6.47 -14.53
N TYR A 402 -23.33 -7.49 -14.55
CA TYR A 402 -22.63 -7.99 -13.37
C TYR A 402 -21.20 -7.44 -13.17
N LEU A 403 -20.72 -6.53 -14.03
CA LEU A 403 -19.34 -5.99 -13.94
C LEU A 403 -19.00 -5.40 -12.56
N ILE A 404 -19.93 -4.67 -11.95
CA ILE A 404 -19.72 -4.08 -10.61
C ILE A 404 -19.54 -5.19 -9.57
N LEU A 405 -20.36 -6.24 -9.63
CA LEU A 405 -20.25 -7.39 -8.72
C LEU A 405 -18.91 -8.12 -8.91
N LEU A 406 -18.48 -8.30 -10.17
CA LEU A 406 -17.19 -8.90 -10.50
C LEU A 406 -16.01 -8.04 -9.98
N GLN A 407 -16.13 -6.72 -9.99
CA GLN A 407 -15.10 -5.82 -9.46
C GLN A 407 -15.01 -5.91 -7.92
N PHE A 408 -16.15 -5.99 -7.24
CA PHE A 408 -16.19 -6.26 -5.80
C PHE A 408 -15.63 -7.64 -5.46
N TYR A 409 -15.95 -8.66 -6.25
CA TYR A 409 -15.41 -10.01 -6.09
C TYR A 409 -13.88 -10.04 -6.27
N ASN A 410 -13.35 -9.37 -7.31
CA ASN A 410 -11.91 -9.21 -7.53
C ASN A 410 -11.21 -8.52 -6.35
N LEU A 411 -11.81 -7.44 -5.81
CA LEU A 411 -11.28 -6.76 -4.63
C LEU A 411 -11.33 -7.64 -3.37
N PHE A 412 -12.41 -8.39 -3.18
CA PHE A 412 -12.57 -9.30 -2.05
C PHE A 412 -11.52 -10.41 -2.05
N LEU A 413 -11.33 -11.06 -3.20
CA LEU A 413 -10.31 -12.11 -3.38
C LEU A 413 -8.88 -11.56 -3.22
N PHE A 414 -8.62 -10.33 -3.64
CA PHE A 414 -7.33 -9.67 -3.40
C PHE A 414 -6.98 -9.58 -1.91
N PHE A 415 -7.89 -9.04 -1.09
CA PHE A 415 -7.67 -8.98 0.36
C PHE A 415 -7.52 -10.37 0.97
N TRP A 416 -8.33 -11.34 0.54
CA TRP A 416 -8.23 -12.70 1.05
C TRP A 416 -6.89 -13.35 0.71
N CYS A 417 -6.43 -13.26 -0.54
CA CYS A 417 -5.15 -13.82 -0.99
C CYS A 417 -3.95 -13.15 -0.29
N VAL A 418 -3.92 -11.82 -0.17
CA VAL A 418 -2.85 -11.10 0.54
C VAL A 418 -2.75 -11.55 2.00
N ASN A 419 -3.88 -11.67 2.69
CA ASN A 419 -3.90 -12.14 4.07
C ASN A 419 -3.54 -13.62 4.18
N PHE A 420 -3.91 -14.45 3.21
CA PHE A 420 -3.54 -15.87 3.16
C PHE A 420 -2.02 -16.05 3.00
N VAL A 421 -1.39 -15.33 2.06
CA VAL A 421 0.08 -15.35 1.87
C VAL A 421 0.80 -14.89 3.14
N THR A 422 0.29 -13.85 3.80
CA THR A 422 0.84 -13.36 5.07
C THR A 422 0.71 -14.41 6.19
N ALA A 423 -0.45 -15.05 6.30
CA ALA A 423 -0.70 -16.12 7.28
C ALA A 423 0.21 -17.33 7.04
N LEU A 424 0.40 -17.73 5.78
CA LEU A 424 1.30 -18.82 5.40
C LEU A 424 2.73 -18.53 5.87
N GLY A 425 3.18 -17.28 5.73
CA GLY A 425 4.47 -16.85 6.25
C GLY A 425 4.59 -16.94 7.77
N GLN A 426 3.57 -16.48 8.49
CA GLN A 426 3.55 -16.52 9.95
C GLN A 426 3.59 -17.96 10.49
N VAL A 427 2.74 -18.86 9.98
CA VAL A 427 2.72 -20.27 10.41
C VAL A 427 4.02 -20.98 10.06
N THR A 428 4.58 -20.74 8.86
CA THR A 428 5.81 -21.39 8.42
C THR A 428 7.00 -21.00 9.30
N LEU A 429 7.18 -19.70 9.54
CA LEU A 429 8.25 -19.19 10.41
C LEU A 429 8.05 -19.64 11.86
N ALA A 430 6.82 -19.57 12.38
CA ALA A 430 6.50 -20.04 13.73
C ALA A 430 6.85 -21.52 13.93
N GLY A 431 6.51 -22.39 12.96
CA GLY A 431 6.82 -23.81 13.07
C GLY A 431 8.32 -24.10 13.07
N ALA A 432 9.10 -23.34 12.30
CA ALA A 432 10.55 -23.47 12.27
C ALA A 432 11.20 -23.01 13.59
N PHE A 433 10.81 -21.84 14.11
CA PHE A 433 11.36 -21.32 15.37
C PHE A 433 10.88 -22.10 16.60
N ALA A 434 9.65 -22.62 16.58
CA ALA A 434 9.18 -23.52 17.62
C ALA A 434 9.98 -24.84 17.62
N SER A 435 10.33 -25.37 16.45
CA SER A 435 11.21 -26.56 16.36
C SER A 435 12.58 -26.30 16.98
N TYR A 436 13.13 -25.09 16.81
CA TYR A 436 14.37 -24.68 17.49
C TYR A 436 14.19 -24.55 19.01
N TYR A 437 13.13 -23.91 19.48
CA TYR A 437 12.94 -23.65 20.91
C TYR A 437 12.86 -24.95 21.72
N TRP A 438 12.01 -25.87 21.27
CA TRP A 438 11.72 -27.13 21.96
C TRP A 438 12.75 -28.24 21.72
N ALA A 439 13.79 -27.99 20.91
CA ALA A 439 14.92 -28.90 20.74
C ALA A 439 15.78 -28.94 22.02
N PHE A 440 15.99 -30.15 22.58
CA PHE A 440 16.77 -30.32 23.81
C PHE A 440 18.26 -30.21 23.54
N LYS A 441 18.78 -30.93 22.53
CA LYS A 441 20.15 -30.80 22.02
C LYS A 441 20.18 -29.96 20.75
N LYS A 442 20.81 -28.78 20.83
CA LYS A 442 20.98 -27.87 19.70
C LYS A 442 22.43 -28.02 19.17
N PRO A 443 22.67 -28.34 17.88
CA PRO A 443 21.72 -28.37 16.76
C PRO A 443 21.11 -29.74 16.41
N ASP A 444 21.53 -30.84 17.03
CA ASP A 444 21.22 -32.21 16.56
C ASP A 444 19.73 -32.55 16.47
N ASP A 445 18.90 -32.02 17.38
CA ASP A 445 17.44 -32.27 17.40
C ASP A 445 16.66 -31.34 16.44
N ILE A 446 17.33 -30.41 15.75
CA ILE A 446 16.70 -29.47 14.82
C ILE A 446 16.61 -30.13 13.43
N PRO A 447 15.43 -30.14 12.77
CA PRO A 447 15.32 -30.71 11.42
C PRO A 447 16.23 -29.96 10.44
N ALA A 448 16.91 -30.68 9.54
CA ALA A 448 17.91 -30.13 8.61
C ALA A 448 17.37 -28.99 7.72
N PHE A 449 16.10 -29.07 7.30
CA PHE A 449 15.40 -28.02 6.54
C PHE A 449 14.14 -27.58 7.28
N PRO A 450 14.26 -26.77 8.35
CA PRO A 450 13.14 -26.45 9.25
C PRO A 450 12.07 -25.62 8.54
N ILE A 451 12.46 -24.70 7.65
CA ILE A 451 11.54 -23.85 6.89
C ILE A 451 10.75 -24.66 5.87
N CYS A 452 11.41 -25.47 5.03
CA CYS A 452 10.72 -26.28 4.01
C CYS A 452 9.81 -27.33 4.64
N SER A 453 10.26 -27.98 5.73
CA SER A 453 9.44 -28.92 6.50
C SER A 453 8.20 -28.24 7.11
N SER A 454 8.38 -27.06 7.71
CA SER A 454 7.29 -26.26 8.27
C SER A 454 6.31 -25.78 7.19
N LEU A 455 6.81 -25.31 6.05
CA LEU A 455 6.00 -24.88 4.91
C LEU A 455 5.16 -26.03 4.34
N GLY A 456 5.78 -27.20 4.17
CA GLY A 456 5.10 -28.41 3.71
C GLY A 456 3.98 -28.83 4.68
N ARG A 457 4.23 -28.75 5.99
CA ARG A 457 3.21 -29.01 7.02
C ARG A 457 2.07 -27.97 6.99
N ALA A 458 2.40 -26.70 6.81
CA ALA A 458 1.42 -25.62 6.72
C ALA A 458 0.48 -25.80 5.52
N LEU A 459 1.03 -26.08 4.33
CA LEU A 459 0.26 -26.28 3.11
C LEU A 459 -0.53 -27.60 3.12
N ARG A 460 0.08 -28.70 3.61
CA ARG A 460 -0.57 -30.02 3.59
C ARG A 460 -1.70 -30.15 4.60
N TYR A 461 -1.51 -29.65 5.83
CA TYR A 461 -2.44 -29.90 6.93
C TYR A 461 -3.24 -28.67 7.35
N HIS A 462 -2.71 -27.45 7.16
CA HIS A 462 -3.26 -26.25 7.81
C HIS A 462 -3.76 -25.16 6.85
N THR A 463 -3.85 -25.46 5.55
CA THR A 463 -4.41 -24.53 4.55
C THR A 463 -5.82 -24.06 4.92
N GLY A 464 -6.66 -24.93 5.52
CA GLY A 464 -7.99 -24.54 5.98
C GLY A 464 -7.97 -23.50 7.11
N SER A 465 -7.12 -23.69 8.11
CA SER A 465 -6.99 -22.76 9.25
C SER A 465 -6.42 -21.41 8.80
N LEU A 466 -5.46 -21.44 7.87
CA LEU A 466 -4.89 -20.26 7.23
C LEU A 466 -5.95 -19.50 6.42
N ALA A 467 -6.75 -20.22 5.62
CA ALA A 467 -7.85 -19.66 4.83
C ALA A 467 -8.93 -19.05 5.72
N PHE A 468 -9.29 -19.70 6.83
CA PHE A 468 -10.30 -19.19 7.75
C PHE A 468 -9.85 -17.91 8.48
N GLY A 469 -8.64 -17.89 9.05
CA GLY A 469 -8.12 -16.70 9.72
C GLY A 469 -7.93 -15.52 8.77
N SER A 470 -7.47 -15.78 7.54
CA SER A 470 -7.34 -14.75 6.49
C SER A 470 -8.69 -14.25 5.95
N LEU A 471 -9.72 -15.11 5.90
CA LEU A 471 -11.09 -14.73 5.50
C LEU A 471 -11.69 -13.73 6.48
N ILE A 472 -11.60 -14.00 7.79
CA ILE A 472 -12.10 -13.08 8.83
C ILE A 472 -11.45 -11.71 8.69
N LEU A 473 -10.14 -11.68 8.48
CA LEU A 473 -9.40 -10.43 8.33
C LEU A 473 -9.79 -9.69 7.02
N ALA A 474 -9.97 -10.42 5.91
CA ALA A 474 -10.38 -9.85 4.63
C ALA A 474 -11.76 -9.19 4.70
N ILE A 475 -12.73 -9.83 5.36
CA ILE A 475 -14.08 -9.27 5.56
C ILE A 475 -14.00 -7.93 6.30
N VAL A 476 -13.25 -7.87 7.39
CA VAL A 476 -13.08 -6.64 8.19
C VAL A 476 -12.38 -5.54 7.39
N GLN A 477 -11.37 -5.88 6.59
CA GLN A 477 -10.69 -4.92 5.72
C GLN A 477 -11.63 -4.34 4.65
N ILE A 478 -12.48 -5.17 4.05
CA ILE A 478 -13.44 -4.71 3.03
C ILE A 478 -14.49 -3.79 3.64
N ILE A 479 -15.01 -4.12 4.83
CA ILE A 479 -15.92 -3.23 5.54
C ILE A 479 -15.24 -1.87 5.80
N ARG A 480 -13.97 -1.87 6.21
CA ARG A 480 -13.19 -0.63 6.40
C ARG A 480 -13.05 0.17 5.10
N VAL A 481 -12.76 -0.49 3.97
CA VAL A 481 -12.68 0.18 2.66
C VAL A 481 -14.03 0.77 2.25
N ILE A 482 -15.13 0.04 2.47
CA ILE A 482 -16.49 0.53 2.19
C ILE A 482 -16.82 1.75 3.07
N LEU A 483 -16.51 1.71 4.36
CA LEU A 483 -16.71 2.85 5.27
C LEU A 483 -15.90 4.09 4.83
N GLU A 484 -14.69 3.90 4.30
CA GLU A 484 -13.87 4.98 3.75
C GLU A 484 -14.49 5.57 2.48
N TYR A 485 -14.95 4.70 1.58
CA TYR A 485 -15.66 5.12 0.36
C TYR A 485 -16.96 5.87 0.66
N LEU A 486 -17.77 5.37 1.59
CA LEU A 486 -19.03 6.01 1.99
C LEU A 486 -18.80 7.39 2.60
N ASP A 487 -17.78 7.54 3.45
CA ASP A 487 -17.42 8.84 4.01
C ASP A 487 -17.03 9.84 2.94
N GLN A 488 -16.25 9.43 1.93
CA GLN A 488 -15.94 10.30 0.79
C GLN A 488 -17.19 10.73 0.02
N LYS A 489 -18.14 9.82 -0.21
CA LYS A 489 -19.39 10.12 -0.92
C LYS A 489 -20.33 11.01 -0.10
N LEU A 490 -20.31 10.89 1.22
CA LEU A 490 -21.15 11.65 2.15
C LEU A 490 -20.55 13.01 2.55
N LYS A 491 -19.34 13.35 2.10
CA LYS A 491 -18.79 14.72 2.24
C LYS A 491 -19.65 15.79 1.58
N GLY A 492 -20.46 15.44 0.57
CA GLY A 492 -21.44 16.32 -0.06
C GLY A 492 -22.79 16.45 0.68
N ALA A 493 -23.09 15.56 1.62
CA ALA A 493 -24.35 15.56 2.36
C ALA A 493 -24.25 16.30 3.71
N GLN A 494 -25.29 17.06 4.09
CA GLN A 494 -25.34 17.94 5.27
C GLN A 494 -25.71 17.22 6.59
N ASN A 495 -25.91 15.90 6.59
CA ASN A 495 -26.40 15.16 7.76
C ASN A 495 -25.30 14.93 8.82
N LYS A 496 -25.31 15.75 9.88
CA LYS A 496 -24.34 15.68 11.00
C LYS A 496 -24.34 14.32 11.73
N CYS A 497 -25.52 13.73 11.95
CA CYS A 497 -25.65 12.42 12.63
C CYS A 497 -24.98 11.29 11.84
N ALA A 498 -25.17 11.24 10.52
CA ALA A 498 -24.54 10.23 9.66
C ALA A 498 -23.01 10.34 9.66
N ARG A 499 -22.46 11.56 9.66
CA ARG A 499 -21.01 11.78 9.77
C ARG A 499 -20.43 11.33 11.11
N PHE A 500 -21.15 11.58 12.20
CA PHE A 500 -20.74 11.11 13.53
C PHE A 500 -20.75 9.58 13.60
N LEU A 501 -21.81 8.92 13.13
CA LEU A 501 -21.91 7.46 13.12
C LEU A 501 -20.81 6.81 12.26
N LEU A 502 -20.54 7.36 11.06
CA LEU A 502 -19.44 6.88 10.22
C LEU A 502 -18.07 7.03 10.88
N SER A 503 -17.83 8.15 11.57
CA SER A 503 -16.58 8.37 12.30
C SER A 503 -16.42 7.35 13.43
N CYS A 504 -17.49 7.03 14.15
CA CYS A 504 -17.50 6.00 15.19
C CYS A 504 -17.22 4.61 14.60
N LEU A 505 -17.93 4.22 13.54
CA LEU A 505 -17.74 2.93 12.86
C LEU A 505 -16.33 2.77 12.30
N LYS A 506 -15.76 3.81 11.68
CA LYS A 506 -14.37 3.80 11.21
C LYS A 506 -13.39 3.50 12.34
N CYS A 507 -13.56 4.13 13.50
CA CYS A 507 -12.75 3.88 14.69
C CYS A 507 -12.92 2.42 15.19
N CYS A 508 -14.16 1.95 15.33
CA CYS A 508 -14.45 0.58 15.78
C CYS A 508 -13.86 -0.48 14.85
N PHE A 509 -14.04 -0.35 13.53
CA PHE A 509 -13.50 -1.30 12.56
C PHE A 509 -11.98 -1.23 12.44
N TRP A 510 -11.38 -0.06 12.63
CA TRP A 510 -9.93 0.06 12.75
C TRP A 510 -9.40 -0.68 13.98
N CYS A 511 -10.04 -0.52 15.14
CA CYS A 511 -9.72 -1.28 16.35
C CYS A 511 -9.92 -2.79 16.17
N LEU A 512 -11.03 -3.19 15.52
CA LEU A 512 -11.35 -4.59 15.24
C LEU A 512 -10.30 -5.23 14.33
N GLU A 513 -9.89 -4.54 13.25
CA GLU A 513 -8.82 -5.02 12.36
C GLU A 513 -7.52 -5.26 13.14
N LYS A 514 -7.15 -4.35 14.05
CA LYS A 514 -5.96 -4.49 14.89
C LYS A 514 -6.08 -5.68 15.85
N CYS A 515 -7.24 -5.85 16.49
CA CYS A 515 -7.50 -6.96 17.40
C CYS A 515 -7.45 -8.31 16.67
N ILE A 516 -8.09 -8.42 15.50
CA ILE A 516 -8.08 -9.65 14.69
C ILE A 516 -6.66 -9.95 14.20
N LYS A 517 -5.89 -8.95 13.76
CA LYS A 517 -4.48 -9.15 13.38
C LYS A 517 -3.66 -9.71 14.53
N PHE A 518 -3.88 -9.20 15.75
CA PHE A 518 -3.21 -9.70 16.95
C PHE A 518 -3.62 -11.14 17.28
N ILE A 519 -4.91 -11.46 17.26
CA ILE A 519 -5.40 -12.82 17.53
C ILE A 519 -4.89 -13.80 16.47
N ASN A 520 -5.01 -13.45 15.18
CA ASN A 520 -4.55 -14.28 14.06
C ASN A 520 -3.06 -14.63 14.20
N ARG A 521 -2.20 -13.63 14.44
CA ARG A 521 -0.75 -13.82 14.57
C ARG A 521 -0.42 -14.86 15.66
N ASN A 522 -1.04 -14.74 16.84
CA ASN A 522 -0.80 -15.66 17.95
C ASN A 522 -1.47 -17.03 17.76
N ALA A 523 -2.65 -17.07 17.14
CA ALA A 523 -3.34 -18.31 16.77
C ALA A 523 -2.48 -19.14 15.81
N TYR A 524 -1.87 -18.51 14.81
CA TYR A 524 -0.99 -19.17 13.85
C TYR A 524 0.26 -19.79 14.49
N ILE A 525 0.81 -19.18 15.54
CA ILE A 525 1.89 -19.80 16.33
C ILE A 525 1.38 -21.09 16.99
N MET A 526 0.20 -21.06 17.61
CA MET A 526 -0.39 -22.24 18.24
C MET A 526 -0.77 -23.34 17.23
N VAL A 527 -1.25 -22.97 16.03
CA VAL A 527 -1.47 -23.91 14.92
C VAL A 527 -0.14 -24.56 14.51
N ALA A 528 0.95 -23.79 14.41
CA ALA A 528 2.25 -24.32 14.05
C ALA A 528 2.77 -25.33 15.08
N ILE A 529 2.59 -25.07 16.37
CA ILE A 529 3.04 -25.96 17.47
C ILE A 529 2.13 -27.20 17.58
N TYR A 530 0.82 -27.03 17.70
CA TYR A 530 -0.11 -28.13 18.05
C TYR A 530 -0.79 -28.78 16.86
N GLY A 531 -0.89 -28.09 15.73
CA GLY A 531 -1.65 -28.57 14.58
C GLY A 531 -3.15 -28.70 14.82
N LYS A 532 -3.72 -27.90 15.74
CA LYS A 532 -5.17 -27.82 15.97
C LYS A 532 -5.83 -26.82 15.01
N ASN A 533 -7.16 -26.92 14.87
CA ASN A 533 -7.97 -25.96 14.11
C ASN A 533 -7.80 -24.51 14.61
N PHE A 534 -8.16 -23.54 13.77
CA PHE A 534 -7.92 -22.11 14.02
C PHE A 534 -8.58 -21.62 15.31
N CYS A 535 -9.88 -21.88 15.52
CA CYS A 535 -10.61 -21.37 16.68
C CYS A 535 -10.05 -21.90 18.01
N THR A 536 -9.68 -23.18 18.06
CA THR A 536 -9.07 -23.79 19.25
C THR A 536 -7.70 -23.19 19.51
N SER A 537 -6.89 -23.00 18.47
CA SER A 537 -5.56 -22.39 18.58
C SER A 537 -5.63 -20.92 18.99
N ALA A 538 -6.61 -20.16 18.48
CA ALA A 538 -6.87 -18.78 18.84
C ALA A 538 -7.31 -18.65 20.31
N ARG A 539 -8.20 -19.54 20.76
CA ARG A 539 -8.62 -19.63 22.16
C ARG A 539 -7.43 -19.92 23.09
N ASP A 540 -6.65 -20.95 22.77
CA ASP A 540 -5.49 -21.36 23.57
C ASP A 540 -4.44 -20.23 23.64
N ALA A 541 -4.16 -19.57 22.51
CA ALA A 541 -3.24 -18.43 22.44
C ALA A 541 -3.74 -17.24 23.27
N PHE A 542 -5.01 -16.89 23.13
CA PHE A 542 -5.61 -15.76 23.83
C PHE A 542 -5.54 -15.95 25.35
N PHE A 543 -5.91 -17.12 25.85
CA PHE A 543 -5.87 -17.41 27.29
C PHE A 543 -4.45 -17.41 27.86
N LEU A 544 -3.48 -17.98 27.14
CA LEU A 544 -2.06 -17.95 27.55
C LEU A 544 -1.53 -16.52 27.70
N LEU A 545 -1.91 -15.64 26.75
CA LEU A 545 -1.50 -14.23 26.76
C LEU A 545 -2.24 -13.42 27.83
N MET A 546 -3.54 -13.64 28.04
CA MET A 546 -4.33 -12.91 29.03
C MET A 546 -3.85 -13.16 30.46
N ARG A 547 -3.40 -14.38 30.79
CA ARG A 547 -2.77 -14.68 32.09
C ARG A 547 -1.50 -13.87 32.35
N ASN A 548 -0.78 -13.52 31.28
CA ASN A 548 0.52 -12.85 31.33
C ASN A 548 0.47 -11.43 30.74
N ILE A 549 -0.71 -10.81 30.68
CA ILE A 549 -0.98 -9.62 29.84
C ILE A 549 -0.02 -8.45 30.08
N LEU A 550 0.32 -8.15 31.34
CA LEU A 550 1.23 -7.05 31.66
C LEU A 550 2.66 -7.29 31.16
N ARG A 551 3.12 -8.55 31.20
CA ARG A 551 4.44 -8.93 30.71
C ARG A 551 4.45 -8.94 29.18
N VAL A 552 3.39 -9.48 28.57
CA VAL A 552 3.19 -9.55 27.12
C VAL A 552 3.14 -8.14 26.51
N ALA A 553 2.20 -7.30 26.95
CA ALA A 553 1.90 -6.03 26.31
C ALA A 553 3.09 -5.06 26.36
N VAL A 554 3.81 -5.00 27.48
CA VAL A 554 4.96 -4.09 27.61
C VAL A 554 6.15 -4.59 26.78
N LEU A 555 6.39 -5.90 26.77
CA LEU A 555 7.50 -6.49 26.03
C LEU A 555 7.31 -6.39 24.51
N ASP A 556 6.10 -6.66 24.02
CA ASP A 556 5.72 -6.55 22.62
C ASP A 556 5.99 -5.13 22.10
N LYS A 557 5.50 -4.11 22.83
CA LYS A 557 5.70 -2.70 22.47
C LYS A 557 7.16 -2.26 22.49
N VAL A 558 7.94 -2.71 23.47
CA VAL A 558 9.38 -2.40 23.54
C VAL A 558 10.12 -3.05 22.36
N THR A 559 9.81 -4.31 22.06
CA THR A 559 10.45 -5.03 20.94
C THR A 559 10.12 -4.36 19.61
N ASP A 560 8.84 -4.05 19.36
CA ASP A 560 8.40 -3.35 18.15
C ASP A 560 9.11 -2.00 17.99
N PHE A 561 9.26 -1.23 19.07
CA PHE A 561 9.98 0.04 19.07
C PHE A 561 11.46 -0.15 18.71
N LEU A 562 12.15 -1.12 19.33
CA LEU A 562 13.57 -1.40 19.05
C LEU A 562 13.79 -1.87 17.60
N LEU A 563 12.93 -2.74 17.10
CA LEU A 563 13.01 -3.21 15.71
C LEU A 563 12.66 -2.08 14.71
N PHE A 564 11.74 -1.18 15.07
CA PHE A 564 11.45 0.02 14.28
C PHE A 564 12.66 0.95 14.19
N LEU A 565 13.33 1.19 15.31
CA LEU A 565 14.54 2.00 15.34
C LEU A 565 15.68 1.40 14.50
N GLY A 566 15.83 0.06 14.54
CA GLY A 566 16.74 -0.67 13.65
C GLY A 566 16.48 -0.40 12.17
N LYS A 567 15.21 -0.43 11.73
CA LYS A 567 14.81 -0.10 10.35
C LYS A 567 15.17 1.34 9.98
N LEU A 568 14.89 2.30 10.86
CA LEU A 568 15.21 3.71 10.61
C LEU A 568 16.70 3.96 10.44
N LEU A 569 17.56 3.30 11.23
CA LEU A 569 19.01 3.44 11.08
C LEU A 569 19.50 2.90 9.73
N ILE A 570 19.05 1.72 9.31
CA ILE A 570 19.45 1.14 8.02
C ILE A 570 19.03 2.06 6.87
N VAL A 571 17.77 2.51 6.88
CA VAL A 571 17.24 3.43 5.87
C VAL A 571 17.96 4.77 5.90
N GLY A 572 18.28 5.29 7.09
CA GLY A 572 19.04 6.52 7.28
C GLY A 572 20.45 6.43 6.70
N ILE A 573 21.20 5.37 7.01
CA ILE A 573 22.55 5.14 6.48
C ILE A 573 22.51 5.03 4.96
N VAL A 574 21.64 4.18 4.41
CA VAL A 574 21.51 3.99 2.96
C VAL A 574 21.05 5.28 2.27
N GLY A 575 20.11 6.02 2.87
CA GLY A 575 19.62 7.29 2.35
C GLY A 575 20.68 8.38 2.31
N ILE A 576 21.48 8.51 3.38
CA ILE A 576 22.61 9.45 3.44
C ILE A 576 23.65 9.10 2.38
N CYS A 577 24.05 7.81 2.29
CA CYS A 577 24.98 7.35 1.25
C CYS A 577 24.45 7.64 -0.16
N SER A 578 23.16 7.39 -0.40
CA SER A 578 22.50 7.67 -1.69
C SER A 578 22.47 9.17 -1.99
N PHE A 579 22.21 10.01 -1.00
CA PHE A 579 22.24 11.46 -1.15
C PHE A 579 23.63 11.96 -1.55
N PHE A 580 24.69 11.51 -0.87
CA PHE A 580 26.07 11.90 -1.23
C PHE A 580 26.47 11.42 -2.63
N PHE A 581 25.94 10.28 -3.07
CA PHE A 581 26.18 9.74 -4.40
C PHE A 581 25.47 10.54 -5.51
N PHE A 582 24.14 10.72 -5.41
CA PHE A 582 23.35 11.39 -6.45
C PHE A 582 23.40 12.92 -6.41
N SER A 583 23.82 13.54 -5.31
CA SER A 583 24.03 15.00 -5.23
C SER A 583 25.31 15.49 -5.91
N GLY A 584 26.12 14.59 -6.48
CA GLY A 584 27.36 14.93 -7.18
C GLY A 584 28.51 15.39 -6.26
N ARG A 585 28.35 15.29 -4.93
CA ARG A 585 29.43 15.63 -3.97
C ARG A 585 30.62 14.68 -4.05
N ILE A 586 30.47 13.50 -4.65
CA ILE A 586 31.56 12.56 -4.95
C ILE A 586 31.97 12.72 -6.42
N GLN A 587 32.88 13.65 -6.67
CA GLN A 587 33.28 14.12 -8.01
C GLN A 587 33.96 13.05 -8.90
N LYS A 588 34.33 11.88 -8.36
CA LYS A 588 35.05 10.81 -9.09
C LYS A 588 34.15 9.88 -9.93
N ILE A 589 32.84 9.84 -9.69
CA ILE A 589 31.91 8.88 -10.34
C ILE A 589 30.73 9.60 -11.03
N SER A 590 30.50 10.89 -10.72
CA SER A 590 29.28 11.64 -11.07
C SER A 590 29.24 12.24 -12.48
N ASN A 591 30.33 12.23 -13.25
CA ASN A 591 30.42 13.04 -14.47
C ASN A 591 29.51 12.56 -15.62
N ASP A 592 28.99 11.34 -15.56
CA ASP A 592 28.11 10.75 -16.59
C ASP A 592 26.60 10.77 -16.24
N ILE A 593 26.22 11.30 -15.08
CA ILE A 593 24.84 11.23 -14.55
C ILE A 593 24.21 12.64 -14.50
N ASN A 594 23.56 13.03 -15.60
CA ASN A 594 22.73 14.24 -15.68
C ASN A 594 21.26 13.92 -15.44
N LEU A 595 20.82 13.95 -14.18
CA LEU A 595 19.42 13.72 -13.81
C LEU A 595 18.64 15.04 -13.73
N ASN A 596 17.38 15.02 -14.19
CA ASN A 596 16.47 16.15 -14.01
C ASN A 596 16.12 16.33 -12.53
N TYR A 597 15.86 15.22 -11.83
CA TYR A 597 15.49 15.18 -10.42
C TYR A 597 16.29 14.14 -9.64
N TYR A 598 17.46 14.53 -9.11
CA TYR A 598 18.33 13.66 -8.30
C TYR A 598 17.64 13.06 -7.05
N TRP A 599 16.57 13.68 -6.56
CA TRP A 599 15.81 13.19 -5.40
C TRP A 599 14.96 11.95 -5.71
N VAL A 600 14.63 11.70 -6.98
CA VAL A 600 13.75 10.59 -7.39
C VAL A 600 14.44 9.23 -7.19
N PRO A 601 15.67 8.99 -7.67
CA PRO A 601 16.40 7.76 -7.34
C PRO A 601 16.65 7.59 -5.84
N ILE A 602 16.97 8.68 -5.12
CA ILE A 602 17.20 8.64 -3.67
C ILE A 602 15.92 8.19 -2.95
N LEU A 603 14.77 8.78 -3.29
CA LEU A 603 13.48 8.42 -2.70
C LEU A 603 13.15 6.95 -2.98
N THR A 604 13.45 6.47 -4.19
CA THR A 604 13.26 5.06 -4.56
C THR A 604 14.11 4.13 -3.71
N ILE A 605 15.39 4.46 -3.51
CA ILE A 605 16.30 3.67 -2.68
C ILE A 605 15.88 3.72 -1.21
N VAL A 606 15.44 4.87 -0.69
CA VAL A 606 14.93 5.01 0.68
C VAL A 606 13.67 4.17 0.90
N ILE A 607 12.71 4.22 -0.02
CA ILE A 607 11.48 3.41 0.06
C ILE A 607 11.83 1.93 -0.08
N GLY A 608 12.65 1.56 -1.06
CA GLY A 608 13.04 0.17 -1.29
C GLY A 608 13.87 -0.41 -0.14
N SER A 609 14.81 0.35 0.43
CA SER A 609 15.57 -0.07 1.61
C SER A 609 14.67 -0.24 2.84
N TYR A 610 13.65 0.61 3.00
CA TYR A 610 12.65 0.43 4.06
C TYR A 610 11.86 -0.87 3.87
N LEU A 611 11.44 -1.19 2.64
CA LEU A 611 10.73 -2.43 2.34
C LEU A 611 11.61 -3.67 2.59
N ILE A 612 12.88 -3.62 2.18
CA ILE A 612 13.86 -4.69 2.42
C ILE A 612 14.07 -4.89 3.92
N ALA A 613 14.37 -3.82 4.66
CA ALA A 613 14.52 -3.87 6.11
C ALA A 613 13.25 -4.39 6.77
N HIS A 614 12.06 -3.90 6.37
CA HIS A 614 10.79 -4.39 6.88
C HIS A 614 10.64 -5.91 6.70
N GLY A 615 10.99 -6.45 5.52
CA GLY A 615 10.99 -7.89 5.26
C GLY A 615 11.87 -8.67 6.23
N PHE A 616 13.13 -8.29 6.39
CA PHE A 616 14.06 -8.95 7.30
C PHE A 616 13.65 -8.87 8.77
N PHE A 617 13.28 -7.67 9.25
CA PHE A 617 12.82 -7.48 10.62
C PHE A 617 11.47 -8.14 10.89
N SER A 618 10.64 -8.40 9.88
CA SER A 618 9.40 -9.16 10.06
C SER A 618 9.66 -10.62 10.45
N VAL A 619 10.69 -11.24 9.88
CA VAL A 619 11.15 -12.59 10.29
C VAL A 619 11.63 -12.56 11.73
N TYR A 620 12.37 -11.51 12.09
CA TYR A 620 12.86 -11.32 13.44
C TYR A 620 11.72 -11.17 14.45
N ALA A 621 10.74 -10.32 14.15
CA ALA A 621 9.58 -10.13 15.00
C ALA A 621 8.78 -11.43 15.17
N MET A 622 8.60 -12.19 14.10
CA MET A 622 7.95 -13.51 14.16
C MET A 622 8.73 -14.51 15.02
N CYS A 623 10.07 -14.49 14.96
CA CYS A 623 10.93 -15.28 15.83
C CYS A 623 10.72 -14.91 17.30
N VAL A 624 10.82 -13.62 17.64
CA VAL A 624 10.64 -13.13 19.01
C VAL A 624 9.28 -13.54 19.58
N ASP A 625 8.19 -13.36 18.83
CA ASP A 625 6.86 -13.76 19.31
C ASP A 625 6.75 -15.27 19.53
N THR A 626 7.31 -16.06 18.61
CA THR A 626 7.25 -17.51 18.69
C THR A 626 8.01 -18.00 19.92
N LEU A 627 9.23 -17.52 20.12
CA LEU A 627 10.04 -17.86 21.30
C LEU A 627 9.37 -17.35 22.57
N PHE A 628 8.77 -16.17 22.54
CA PHE A 628 8.06 -15.61 23.70
C PHE A 628 6.82 -16.43 24.07
N LEU A 629 6.02 -16.86 23.08
CA LEU A 629 4.85 -17.71 23.33
C LEU A 629 5.28 -19.11 23.83
N CYS A 630 6.31 -19.70 23.24
CA CYS A 630 6.89 -20.95 23.72
C CYS A 630 7.44 -20.80 25.14
N PHE A 631 8.05 -19.65 25.46
CA PHE A 631 8.52 -19.32 26.79
C PHE A 631 7.38 -19.20 27.82
N LEU A 632 6.28 -18.53 27.49
CA LEU A 632 5.14 -18.45 28.40
C LEU A 632 4.59 -19.84 28.69
N GLU A 633 4.56 -20.69 27.67
CA GLU A 633 4.12 -22.08 27.82
C GLU A 633 5.12 -22.94 28.61
N ASP A 634 6.42 -22.78 28.41
CA ASP A 634 7.49 -23.45 29.17
C ASP A 634 7.36 -23.12 30.67
N VAL A 635 7.07 -21.87 31.01
CA VAL A 635 6.84 -21.42 32.39
C VAL A 635 5.58 -22.02 33.02
N GLU A 636 4.54 -22.31 32.24
CA GLU A 636 3.33 -22.97 32.76
C GLU A 636 3.54 -24.48 32.95
N ARG A 637 4.31 -25.13 32.07
CA ARG A 637 4.49 -26.59 32.06
C ARG A 637 5.58 -27.07 33.01
N ASN A 638 6.67 -26.31 33.12
CA ASN A 638 7.89 -26.72 33.80
C ASN A 638 8.11 -25.90 35.08
N ASP A 639 8.66 -26.53 36.10
CA ASP A 639 8.93 -25.93 37.41
C ASP A 639 10.44 -25.76 37.71
N GLY A 640 11.30 -26.33 36.87
CA GLY A 640 12.75 -26.31 37.02
C GLY A 640 13.31 -27.50 37.79
N SER A 641 12.48 -28.46 38.19
CA SER A 641 12.95 -29.72 38.79
C SER A 641 13.74 -30.57 37.79
N SER A 642 14.49 -31.57 38.29
CA SER A 642 15.22 -32.52 37.43
C SER A 642 14.32 -33.28 36.45
N GLU A 643 13.05 -33.50 36.81
CA GLU A 643 12.04 -34.15 35.97
C GLU A 643 11.38 -33.17 34.98
N ARG A 644 11.34 -31.87 35.30
CA ARG A 644 10.68 -30.82 34.52
C ARG A 644 11.55 -29.56 34.37
N PRO A 645 12.71 -29.67 33.70
CA PRO A 645 13.61 -28.54 33.53
C PRO A 645 13.02 -27.52 32.56
N TYR A 646 13.29 -26.23 32.79
CA TYR A 646 13.05 -25.19 31.81
C TYR A 646 13.96 -25.38 30.59
N LEU A 647 13.39 -25.23 29.39
CA LEU A 647 14.11 -25.38 28.11
C LEU A 647 14.70 -24.05 27.60
N MET A 648 14.33 -22.94 28.24
CA MET A 648 14.85 -21.61 27.92
C MET A 648 16.34 -21.44 28.29
N SER A 649 17.00 -20.45 27.68
CA SER A 649 18.42 -20.18 27.96
C SER A 649 18.70 -19.76 29.41
N GLU A 650 19.89 -20.09 29.92
CA GLU A 650 20.40 -19.63 31.23
C GLU A 650 20.34 -18.10 31.41
N SER A 651 20.56 -17.33 30.33
CA SER A 651 20.50 -15.87 30.41
C SER A 651 19.08 -15.36 30.73
N LEU A 652 18.07 -16.03 30.18
CA LEU A 652 16.67 -15.69 30.38
C LEU A 652 16.18 -16.19 31.76
N LEU A 653 16.64 -17.37 32.18
CA LEU A 653 16.42 -17.91 33.53
C LEU A 653 16.91 -16.94 34.61
N GLY A 654 18.16 -16.47 34.48
CA GLY A 654 18.75 -15.51 35.40
C GLY A 654 17.98 -14.19 35.49
N ILE A 655 17.51 -13.65 34.36
CA ILE A 655 16.72 -12.40 34.33
C ILE A 655 15.36 -12.55 35.01
N LEU A 656 14.78 -13.75 34.97
CA LEU A 656 13.48 -14.06 35.56
C LEU A 656 13.58 -14.60 36.99
N ASN A 657 14.80 -14.71 37.53
CA ASN A 657 15.08 -15.30 38.83
C ASN A 657 14.53 -16.73 38.95
N LYS A 658 14.66 -17.51 37.86
CA LYS A 658 14.31 -18.93 37.74
C LYS A 658 15.60 -19.73 37.55
N LYS A 659 15.63 -20.99 38.01
CA LYS A 659 16.79 -21.89 37.87
C LYS A 659 16.33 -23.33 37.67
N ASN A 660 17.13 -24.11 36.95
CA ASN A 660 16.96 -25.57 36.90
C ASN A 660 17.77 -26.21 38.04
N GLU A 661 17.17 -27.16 38.74
CA GLU A 661 17.84 -27.98 39.75
C GLU A 661 18.92 -28.83 39.06
N GLY A 662 20.17 -28.68 39.49
CA GLY A 662 21.33 -29.38 38.92
C GLY A 662 22.21 -28.55 37.98
N SER A 663 21.80 -27.33 37.61
CA SER A 663 22.68 -26.37 36.94
C SER A 663 23.61 -25.71 37.98
N LYS A 664 24.83 -26.24 38.14
CA LYS A 664 25.90 -25.59 38.90
C LYS A 664 26.64 -24.56 38.06
#